data_AF-F7RKW7-F1
#
_entry.id   AF-F7RKW7-F1
#
_cell.length_a   1.000
_cell.length_b   1.000
_cell.length_c   1.000
_cell.angle_alpha   90.00
_cell.angle_beta   90.00
_cell.angle_gamma   90.00
#
_symmetry.space_group_name_H-M   'P 1'
#
loop_
_entity.id
_entity.type
_entity.pdbx_description
1 polymer ?
#
loop_
_entity_poly.entity_id
_entity_poly.type
_entity_poly.pdbx_seq_one_letter_code
_entity_poly.pdbx_strand_id
1 'polypeptide(L)'
;MSLFRALKAKLFNSRENHHDAKDSKPLNPPQDQQPASPSNAADFQRHFSLSINATEADATSRQESATSGMVTYHYHAPQTIELLGWERENESCTFHETQFDRLEITRKTNALEKHFWLAKEKVCSIIPKNTQGSDPQAATTLWQVEFNNIDALVISHFTIDTHQIVQGDIQDYASLTGKLHRTFHQIDTEQGLRILRIVTQAPDLTQAVDSNYFGEREGVTRQFDALGTLLFEGHFINDQQLGQQTWYDHDGRINQREERHPNGMFISHYYENGQLKETAELDSDGRYINTLTRYYPSGQVQLIRPLLIDMLHGIEKQYYQDGSLEAERHYDQGREYQATWYYANGVIKQKMSADHSGKVIEEFYDTGKPAWRESFNPSGKLHGESLKWHPNGQLQEQNYFENGKEQGTALWYHENGQLALEIDLENGLREGQFRSYFPSGVLSAEGQYKNNLSIAPFIEYYENQQIQMYLPHSAGNRDGTARWFYEDGTIRAISVYEVRDGQGFLKESSFYNEQGILTSYQHHSNTRCGYILENNQREYYQEGIADTRIEYYENGAIRWLLTRTLGDIFSSKTLSPEGAILETGTLKIVDDSYTDIGHWQRFNVQGQVNREVWLDDQGLLIENRHYFDANGNGSESTLGIDQAGKAVLSYQLKFDPTSKLYGMKRYHPNGHLAEEGNLNIQGQEKFWVGIHNQYDEQGQLKLSETYTMAGEPIEHTTNSSSIMFN
;
A
#
# COMPACT_ATOMS: atom_id res chain seq x y z
N MET A 1 8.45 50.63 16.00
CA MET A 1 9.56 49.82 15.44
C MET A 1 10.25 50.43 14.22
N SER A 2 9.58 50.92 13.15
CA SER A 2 10.28 51.40 11.94
C SER A 2 11.11 52.69 12.13
N LEU A 3 10.67 53.61 13.00
CA LEU A 3 11.37 54.89 13.24
C LEU A 3 12.75 54.72 13.88
N PHE A 4 12.93 53.71 14.73
CA PHE A 4 14.17 53.48 15.49
C PHE A 4 15.33 52.95 14.60
N ARG A 5 15.01 52.21 13.52
CA ARG A 5 16.03 51.75 12.54
C ARG A 5 16.68 52.91 11.77
N ALA A 6 16.00 54.05 11.63
CA ALA A 6 16.55 55.21 10.93
C ALA A 6 17.62 55.97 11.74
N LEU A 7 17.60 55.89 13.08
CA LEU A 7 18.61 56.54 13.94
C LEU A 7 19.92 55.76 14.00
N LYS A 8 19.86 54.41 14.07
CA LYS A 8 21.04 53.54 14.23
C LYS A 8 22.04 53.67 13.07
N ALA A 9 21.57 54.08 11.89
CA ALA A 9 22.40 54.32 10.69
C ALA A 9 23.22 55.62 10.69
N LYS A 10 23.03 56.54 11.64
CA LYS A 10 23.79 57.81 11.73
C LYS A 10 24.83 57.87 12.85
N LEU A 11 24.82 56.93 13.78
CA LEU A 11 25.73 56.90 14.94
C LEU A 11 26.92 55.94 14.79
N PHE A 12 26.90 55.03 13.82
CA PHE A 12 27.97 54.04 13.59
C PHE A 12 28.55 54.15 12.16
N ASN A 13 29.38 55.16 11.94
CA ASN A 13 30.31 55.17 10.80
C ASN A 13 31.44 54.17 11.07
N SER A 14 31.35 52.96 10.51
CA SER A 14 32.51 52.07 10.43
C SER A 14 33.53 52.64 9.45
N ARG A 15 34.63 53.20 9.96
CA ARG A 15 35.83 53.41 9.14
C ARG A 15 36.43 52.06 8.78
N GLU A 16 36.94 52.01 7.56
CA GLU A 16 37.57 50.83 6.96
C GLU A 16 38.76 50.34 7.80
N ASN A 17 38.98 49.02 7.77
CA ASN A 17 40.28 48.48 7.42
C ASN A 17 40.13 47.04 6.91
N HIS A 18 40.49 46.82 5.64
CA HIS A 18 40.91 45.50 5.19
C HIS A 18 42.23 45.14 5.87
N HIS A 19 42.40 43.87 6.27
CA HIS A 19 43.58 43.09 5.87
C HIS A 19 43.39 41.58 6.09
N ASP A 20 43.50 40.87 4.97
CA ASP A 20 44.03 39.52 4.74
C ASP A 20 43.97 38.43 5.82
N ALA A 21 43.36 37.32 5.42
CA ALA A 21 43.50 36.02 6.07
C ALA A 21 44.82 35.33 5.67
N LYS A 22 45.66 34.99 6.67
CA LYS A 22 46.54 33.80 6.73
C LYS A 22 47.33 33.78 8.03
N ASP A 23 46.96 32.88 8.96
CA ASP A 23 47.81 31.74 9.33
C ASP A 23 47.21 30.97 10.51
N SER A 24 47.28 29.64 10.45
CA SER A 24 46.74 28.72 11.44
C SER A 24 47.84 28.17 12.36
N LYS A 25 47.61 28.20 13.67
CA LYS A 25 48.13 27.23 14.66
C LYS A 25 47.37 27.35 16.00
N PRO A 26 47.35 26.29 16.83
CA PRO A 26 46.20 25.97 17.69
C PRO A 26 46.20 26.66 19.06
N LEU A 27 44.99 26.80 19.63
CA LEU A 27 44.79 27.09 21.05
C LEU A 27 44.99 25.82 21.91
N ASN A 28 45.57 26.00 23.09
CA ASN A 28 45.49 25.04 24.19
C ASN A 28 44.15 25.18 24.94
N PRO A 29 43.66 24.11 25.61
CA PRO A 29 42.41 24.14 26.37
C PRO A 29 42.51 24.99 27.66
N PRO A 30 41.35 25.38 28.26
CA PRO A 30 41.30 26.36 29.34
C PRO A 30 41.81 25.81 30.68
N GLN A 31 42.33 26.69 31.53
CA GLN A 31 42.51 26.41 32.97
C GLN A 31 41.39 27.08 33.77
N ASP A 32 40.83 26.35 34.71
CA ASP A 32 39.81 26.83 35.64
C ASP A 32 40.28 28.03 36.46
N GLN A 33 39.41 29.03 36.61
CA GLN A 33 39.50 29.99 37.71
C GLN A 33 38.17 30.05 38.46
N GLN A 34 38.26 29.82 39.77
CA GLN A 34 37.13 29.89 40.70
C GLN A 34 36.58 31.34 40.81
N PRO A 35 35.29 31.50 41.18
CA PRO A 35 34.63 32.80 41.19
C PRO A 35 35.24 33.75 42.21
N ALA A 36 35.48 34.99 41.79
CA ALA A 36 35.84 36.08 42.69
C ALA A 36 34.64 36.50 43.55
N SER A 37 34.91 36.80 44.82
CA SER A 37 33.91 37.33 45.77
C SER A 37 33.30 38.65 45.28
N PRO A 38 32.04 38.97 45.60
CA PRO A 38 31.41 40.20 45.15
C PRO A 38 32.11 41.42 45.76
N SER A 39 32.73 42.24 44.91
CA SER A 39 33.19 43.57 45.30
C SER A 39 31.98 44.47 45.58
N ASN A 40 31.99 45.19 46.70
CA ASN A 40 30.97 46.16 47.08
C ASN A 40 30.55 47.02 45.88
N ALA A 41 29.33 46.81 45.38
CA ALA A 41 28.70 47.78 44.50
C ALA A 41 28.50 49.06 45.33
N ALA A 42 29.01 50.19 44.82
CA ALA A 42 28.60 51.47 45.36
C ALA A 42 27.08 51.65 45.10
N ASP A 43 26.35 52.24 46.04
CA ASP A 43 24.93 52.57 45.85
C ASP A 43 24.80 53.62 44.73
N PHE A 44 24.58 53.15 43.50
CA PHE A 44 24.39 54.01 42.34
C PHE A 44 23.00 54.64 42.37
N GLN A 45 22.95 55.95 42.70
CA GLN A 45 21.71 56.72 42.56
C GLN A 45 21.62 57.34 41.17
N ARG A 46 20.73 56.78 40.34
CA ARG A 46 20.29 57.42 39.09
C ARG A 46 19.36 58.60 39.42
N HIS A 47 19.35 59.61 38.56
CA HIS A 47 18.49 60.78 38.69
C HIS A 47 17.70 61.00 37.40
N PHE A 48 16.51 61.60 37.53
CA PHE A 48 15.64 61.93 36.41
C PHE A 48 15.16 63.38 36.55
N SER A 49 15.08 64.10 35.43
CA SER A 49 14.44 65.40 35.36
C SER A 49 13.65 65.56 34.07
N LEU A 50 12.56 66.31 34.16
CA LEU A 50 11.97 66.92 32.98
C LEU A 50 12.72 68.22 32.70
N SER A 51 13.49 68.27 31.61
CA SER A 51 14.03 69.52 31.09
C SER A 51 13.02 70.16 30.16
N ILE A 52 12.76 71.45 30.41
CA ILE A 52 11.92 72.28 29.55
C ILE A 52 12.86 73.31 28.95
N ASN A 53 13.26 73.11 27.71
CA ASN A 53 14.30 73.92 27.07
C ASN A 53 13.74 75.28 26.56
N ALA A 54 12.51 75.64 26.94
CA ALA A 54 11.91 76.94 26.73
C ALA A 54 12.06 77.82 27.98
N THR A 55 12.61 79.02 27.83
CA THR A 55 12.64 80.00 28.92
C THR A 55 11.52 81.03 28.79
N GLU A 56 11.26 81.80 29.86
CA GLU A 56 10.32 82.93 29.81
C GLU A 56 10.80 84.05 28.86
N ALA A 57 12.10 84.11 28.56
CA ALA A 57 12.70 85.14 27.68
C ALA A 57 12.51 84.83 26.18
N ASP A 58 12.34 83.55 25.82
CA ASP A 58 12.18 83.10 24.43
C ASP A 58 10.71 83.15 23.95
N ALA A 59 9.79 83.47 24.86
CA ALA A 59 8.36 83.56 24.56
C ALA A 59 8.03 84.81 23.73
N THR A 60 7.31 84.63 22.63
CA THR A 60 6.86 85.73 21.75
C THR A 60 5.73 86.54 22.36
N SER A 61 4.93 85.92 23.22
CA SER A 61 3.96 86.62 24.04
C SER A 61 3.65 85.84 25.32
N ARG A 62 3.40 86.59 26.39
CA ARG A 62 2.95 86.10 27.70
C ARG A 62 1.53 86.60 27.94
N GLN A 63 0.61 85.69 28.25
CA GLN A 63 -0.74 86.02 28.69
C GLN A 63 -0.97 85.50 30.10
N GLU A 64 -1.61 86.28 30.96
CA GLU A 64 -1.87 85.92 32.35
C GLU A 64 -3.36 86.12 32.66
N SER A 65 -4.02 85.04 33.09
CA SER A 65 -5.45 85.03 33.33
C SER A 65 -5.77 85.47 34.76
N ALA A 66 -6.24 86.70 34.91
CA ALA A 66 -6.60 87.32 36.19
C ALA A 66 -7.68 86.55 36.99
N THR A 67 -8.41 85.61 36.38
CA THR A 67 -9.43 84.80 37.06
C THR A 67 -8.98 83.37 37.39
N SER A 68 -7.88 82.86 36.82
CA SER A 68 -7.41 81.49 37.05
C SER A 68 -5.99 81.37 37.61
N GLY A 69 -5.17 82.42 37.62
CA GLY A 69 -3.76 82.34 38.04
C GLY A 69 -2.86 81.56 37.05
N MET A 70 -3.39 81.25 35.86
CA MET A 70 -2.68 80.56 34.80
C MET A 70 -1.87 81.56 33.98
N VAL A 71 -0.62 81.20 33.70
CA VAL A 71 0.28 81.96 32.81
C VAL A 71 0.56 81.11 31.58
N THR A 72 0.32 81.69 30.41
CA THR A 72 0.52 81.06 29.10
C THR A 72 1.65 81.78 28.35
N TYR A 73 2.61 81.00 27.87
CA TYR A 73 3.73 81.46 27.06
C TYR A 73 3.59 80.87 25.65
N HIS A 74 3.62 81.73 24.63
CA HIS A 74 3.58 81.35 23.22
C HIS A 74 4.97 81.49 22.60
N TYR A 75 5.28 80.66 21.59
CA TYR A 75 6.58 80.66 20.92
C TYR A 75 6.41 80.72 19.39
N HIS A 76 7.34 81.36 18.66
CA HIS A 76 7.26 81.47 17.19
C HIS A 76 7.81 80.25 16.45
N ALA A 77 8.65 79.48 17.13
CA ALA A 77 9.23 78.23 16.66
C ALA A 77 8.97 77.17 17.74
N PRO A 78 8.71 75.90 17.35
CA PRO A 78 8.45 74.84 18.31
C PRO A 78 9.61 74.69 19.29
N GLN A 79 9.29 74.71 20.58
CA GLN A 79 10.23 74.53 21.68
C GLN A 79 10.31 73.07 22.11
N THR A 80 11.42 72.67 22.73
CA THR A 80 11.65 71.26 23.08
C THR A 80 11.44 71.00 24.57
N ILE A 81 10.66 69.97 24.91
CA ILE A 81 10.68 69.32 26.22
C ILE A 81 11.36 67.97 26.08
N GLU A 82 12.25 67.70 27.02
CA GLU A 82 13.12 66.53 27.08
C GLU A 82 12.95 65.86 28.44
N LEU A 83 12.48 64.60 28.45
CA LEU A 83 12.67 63.77 29.64
C LEU A 83 14.11 63.29 29.65
N LEU A 84 14.89 63.77 30.62
CA LEU A 84 16.29 63.43 30.82
C LEU A 84 16.44 62.46 32.00
N GLY A 85 17.38 61.53 31.88
CA GLY A 85 17.96 60.84 33.03
C GLY A 85 19.47 60.91 33.00
N TRP A 86 20.11 60.45 34.08
CA TRP A 86 21.55 60.28 34.16
C TRP A 86 21.97 59.33 35.28
N GLU A 87 23.10 58.63 35.08
CA GLU A 87 23.76 57.82 36.12
C GLU A 87 24.81 58.61 36.92
N ARG A 88 25.27 59.74 36.38
CA ARG A 88 26.28 60.64 36.95
C ARG A 88 25.91 62.07 36.61
N GLU A 89 26.24 63.05 37.47
CA GLU A 89 25.78 64.45 37.35
C GLU A 89 26.03 65.15 36.00
N ASN A 90 26.90 64.61 35.14
CA ASN A 90 27.30 65.21 33.86
C ASN A 90 27.00 64.33 32.62
N GLU A 91 26.25 63.23 32.74
CA GLU A 91 25.98 62.28 31.65
C GLU A 91 24.48 62.09 31.39
N SER A 92 23.84 63.04 30.68
CA SER A 92 22.41 62.96 30.35
C SER A 92 22.11 62.21 29.04
N CYS A 93 20.93 61.59 28.98
CA CYS A 93 20.34 61.14 27.71
C CYS A 93 18.85 61.49 27.65
N THR A 94 18.37 61.82 26.45
CA THR A 94 16.99 62.21 26.18
C THR A 94 16.14 60.99 25.85
N PHE A 95 15.22 60.64 26.73
CA PHE A 95 14.28 59.53 26.55
C PHE A 95 13.11 59.85 25.63
N HIS A 96 12.61 61.07 25.74
CA HIS A 96 11.42 61.52 25.05
C HIS A 96 11.58 63.00 24.74
N GLU A 97 11.66 63.32 23.46
CA GLU A 97 11.71 64.68 22.94
C GLU A 97 10.33 65.02 22.38
N THR A 98 9.73 66.14 22.79
CA THR A 98 8.50 66.64 22.17
C THR A 98 8.58 68.13 21.95
N GLN A 99 8.35 68.50 20.69
CA GLN A 99 8.20 69.88 20.27
C GLN A 99 6.81 70.40 20.62
N PHE A 100 6.72 71.58 21.22
CA PHE A 100 5.49 72.28 21.58
C PHE A 100 5.56 73.77 21.23
N ASP A 101 4.41 74.35 20.92
CA ASP A 101 4.29 75.72 20.42
C ASP A 101 3.73 76.66 21.50
N ARG A 102 3.18 76.08 22.58
CA ARG A 102 2.59 76.77 23.74
C ARG A 102 2.86 76.04 25.05
N LEU A 103 3.30 76.79 26.08
CA LEU A 103 3.46 76.31 27.45
C LEU A 103 2.42 76.98 28.37
N GLU A 104 1.71 76.17 29.14
CA GLU A 104 0.72 76.64 30.13
C GLU A 104 1.15 76.22 31.54
N ILE A 105 1.40 77.19 32.41
CA ILE A 105 1.79 76.97 33.80
C ILE A 105 0.66 77.43 34.70
N THR A 106 0.01 76.50 35.40
CA THR A 106 -1.05 76.82 36.37
C THR A 106 -0.46 77.00 37.76
N ARG A 107 -0.24 78.25 38.19
CA ARG A 107 0.05 78.56 39.60
C ARG A 107 -1.25 78.85 40.32
N LYS A 108 -1.63 78.02 41.30
CA LYS A 108 -2.81 78.30 42.13
C LYS A 108 -2.59 78.07 43.60
N THR A 109 -2.74 79.15 44.37
CA THR A 109 -3.62 79.06 45.52
C THR A 109 -5.06 78.80 45.03
N ASN A 110 -5.63 77.69 45.50
CA ASN A 110 -7.02 77.25 45.33
C ASN A 110 -7.47 76.84 43.91
N ALA A 111 -7.31 75.55 43.65
CA ALA A 111 -7.60 74.74 42.46
C ALA A 111 -8.85 75.08 41.63
N LEU A 112 -8.78 74.80 40.32
CA LEU A 112 -9.88 74.32 39.49
C LEU A 112 -9.29 73.81 38.16
N GLU A 113 -9.47 72.52 37.86
CA GLU A 113 -9.01 71.87 36.62
C GLU A 113 -9.74 72.44 35.40
N LYS A 114 -9.05 72.51 34.25
CA LYS A 114 -9.63 72.76 32.92
C LYS A 114 -8.79 72.11 31.82
N HIS A 115 -9.34 71.11 31.14
CA HIS A 115 -8.85 70.67 29.83
C HIS A 115 -9.43 71.55 28.71
N PHE A 116 -8.81 71.56 27.53
CA PHE A 116 -9.22 72.39 26.38
C PHE A 116 -9.24 71.63 25.04
N TRP A 117 -10.19 72.02 24.19
CA TRP A 117 -10.27 71.79 22.74
C TRP A 117 -10.69 73.17 22.13
N LEU A 118 -10.26 73.64 20.95
CA LEU A 118 -9.49 73.06 19.84
C LEU A 118 -8.67 74.19 19.14
N ALA A 119 -7.64 73.81 18.36
CA ALA A 119 -6.75 74.68 17.54
C ALA A 119 -5.82 75.66 18.30
N LYS A 120 -4.57 75.90 17.88
CA LYS A 120 -3.76 75.32 16.79
C LYS A 120 -2.34 75.09 17.33
N GLU A 121 -1.76 73.94 16.98
CA GLU A 121 -0.35 73.57 17.25
C GLU A 121 -0.04 73.35 18.77
N LYS A 122 1.01 72.58 19.07
CA LYS A 122 1.05 71.62 20.20
C LYS A 122 1.21 72.28 21.57
N VAL A 123 0.57 71.71 22.60
CA VAL A 123 0.51 72.31 23.96
C VAL A 123 1.12 71.38 25.02
N CYS A 124 1.92 71.96 25.90
CA CYS A 124 2.31 71.37 27.18
C CYS A 124 1.69 72.17 28.35
N SER A 125 1.04 71.49 29.28
CA SER A 125 0.42 72.08 30.46
C SER A 125 1.00 71.48 31.74
N ILE A 126 1.54 72.32 32.64
CA ILE A 126 2.12 71.93 33.93
C ILE A 126 1.15 72.33 35.05
N ILE A 127 0.72 71.34 35.82
CA ILE A 127 -0.35 71.45 36.82
C ILE A 127 0.16 70.86 38.15
N PRO A 128 0.14 71.61 39.27
CA PRO A 128 0.40 71.02 40.58
C PRO A 128 -0.77 70.11 40.98
N LYS A 129 -0.47 68.84 41.26
CA LYS A 129 -1.46 67.81 41.57
C LYS A 129 -1.77 67.82 43.07
N ASN A 130 -2.98 68.27 43.44
CA ASN A 130 -3.45 68.24 44.82
C ASN A 130 -3.77 66.80 45.26
N THR A 131 -2.99 66.24 46.16
CA THR A 131 -3.41 65.09 46.97
C THR A 131 -4.45 65.54 47.99
N GLN A 132 -5.74 65.38 47.70
CA GLN A 132 -6.77 65.40 48.74
C GLN A 132 -6.66 64.13 49.58
N GLY A 133 -5.71 64.14 50.52
CA GLY A 133 -5.39 63.06 51.46
C GLY A 133 -4.93 63.65 52.78
N SER A 134 -5.47 63.12 53.87
CA SER A 134 -5.52 63.70 55.22
C SER A 134 -4.20 63.76 56.02
N ASP A 135 -3.16 64.43 55.51
CA ASP A 135 -2.00 64.84 56.34
C ASP A 135 -1.37 66.17 55.87
N PRO A 136 -1.48 67.28 56.65
CA PRO A 136 -0.84 68.56 56.34
C PRO A 136 0.70 68.57 56.38
N GLN A 137 1.37 67.52 56.87
CA GLN A 137 2.84 67.42 56.85
C GLN A 137 3.40 66.51 55.75
N ALA A 138 2.56 65.78 55.02
CA ALA A 138 2.97 64.89 53.92
C ALA A 138 2.63 65.48 52.52
N ALA A 139 2.73 66.80 52.35
CA ALA A 139 2.50 67.47 51.08
C ALA A 139 3.67 67.24 50.11
N THR A 140 3.76 66.04 49.52
CA THR A 140 4.68 65.75 48.42
C THR A 140 4.24 66.51 47.16
N THR A 141 5.08 67.42 46.68
CA THR A 141 4.77 68.24 45.50
C THR A 141 4.78 67.40 44.22
N LEU A 142 3.65 66.79 43.90
CA LEU A 142 3.42 66.07 42.65
C LEU A 142 3.12 67.07 41.53
N TRP A 143 3.91 67.04 40.45
CA TRP A 143 3.65 67.83 39.25
C TRP A 143 3.05 66.91 38.18
N GLN A 144 1.85 67.25 37.70
CA GLN A 144 1.20 66.62 36.55
C GLN A 144 1.54 67.43 35.29
N VAL A 145 2.06 66.76 34.26
CA VAL A 145 2.38 67.37 32.97
C VAL A 145 1.52 66.71 31.90
N GLU A 146 0.71 67.50 31.21
CA GLU A 146 -0.19 67.06 30.15
C GLU A 146 0.31 67.56 28.79
N PHE A 147 0.44 66.65 27.83
CA PHE A 147 0.76 66.98 26.43
C PHE A 147 -0.44 66.67 25.56
N ASN A 148 -0.85 67.63 24.72
CA ASN A 148 -2.01 67.48 23.83
C ASN A 148 -1.63 67.81 22.38
N ASN A 149 -1.85 66.85 21.47
CA ASN A 149 -1.61 67.01 20.02
C ASN A 149 -2.87 66.66 19.20
N ILE A 150 -3.35 67.60 18.40
CA ILE A 150 -4.61 67.49 17.64
C ILE A 150 -4.50 66.59 16.40
N ASP A 151 -3.34 66.56 15.72
CA ASP A 151 -3.20 65.87 14.43
C ASP A 151 -2.80 64.38 14.56
N ALA A 152 -2.39 63.96 15.76
CA ALA A 152 -2.04 62.57 16.07
C ALA A 152 -2.83 61.99 17.27
N LEU A 153 -3.66 62.81 17.93
CA LEU A 153 -4.44 62.46 19.11
C LEU A 153 -3.60 61.79 20.23
N VAL A 154 -2.37 62.28 20.39
CA VAL A 154 -1.48 61.89 21.49
C VAL A 154 -1.83 62.70 22.72
N ILE A 155 -2.18 61.99 23.80
CA ILE A 155 -2.43 62.56 25.13
C ILE A 155 -1.48 61.87 26.11
N SER A 156 -0.49 62.59 26.59
CA SER A 156 0.49 62.07 27.56
C SER A 156 0.35 62.78 28.89
N HIS A 157 0.10 62.01 29.96
CA HIS A 157 0.09 62.49 31.34
C HIS A 157 1.29 61.92 32.07
N PHE A 158 2.11 62.76 32.71
CA PHE A 158 3.20 62.32 33.58
C PHE A 158 3.05 62.93 34.97
N THR A 159 3.37 62.17 36.02
CA THR A 159 3.52 62.65 37.39
C THR A 159 4.92 62.37 37.90
N ILE A 160 5.56 63.40 38.47
CA ILE A 160 6.87 63.29 39.12
C ILE A 160 6.69 63.52 40.63
N ASP A 161 7.19 62.60 41.45
CA ASP A 161 7.13 62.69 42.92
C ASP A 161 8.41 63.31 43.53
N THR A 162 8.42 63.46 44.86
CA THR A 162 9.56 64.02 45.61
C THR A 162 10.81 63.13 45.64
N HIS A 163 10.73 61.89 45.15
CA HIS A 163 11.84 60.95 45.03
C HIS A 163 12.37 60.86 43.58
N GLN A 164 11.93 61.77 42.69
CA GLN A 164 12.20 61.75 41.25
C GLN A 164 11.65 60.51 40.52
N ILE A 165 10.64 59.83 41.07
CA ILE A 165 9.95 58.75 40.38
C ILE A 165 8.99 59.36 39.37
N VAL A 166 9.18 59.03 38.09
CA VAL A 166 8.31 59.46 36.99
C VAL A 166 7.38 58.32 36.61
N GLN A 167 6.08 58.54 36.76
CA GLN A 167 5.02 57.64 36.27
C GLN A 167 4.24 58.36 35.17
N GLY A 168 3.82 57.67 34.12
CA GLY A 168 3.03 58.30 33.06
C GLY A 168 2.16 57.35 32.24
N ASP A 169 1.19 57.93 31.55
CA ASP A 169 0.26 57.29 30.60
C ASP A 169 0.32 58.07 29.28
N ILE A 170 0.75 57.41 28.21
CA ILE A 170 0.83 57.94 26.84
C ILE A 170 -0.24 57.23 26.01
N GLN A 171 -1.33 57.94 25.71
CA GLN A 171 -2.31 57.50 24.73
C GLN A 171 -1.86 58.01 23.36
N ASP A 172 -1.78 57.14 22.35
CA ASP A 172 -1.36 57.47 20.98
C ASP A 172 -2.29 56.80 19.96
N TYR A 173 -2.71 57.55 18.94
CA TYR A 173 -3.51 57.04 17.84
C TYR A 173 -2.58 56.66 16.68
N ALA A 174 -1.99 55.46 16.77
CA ALA A 174 -0.99 55.00 15.82
C ALA A 174 -1.45 55.12 14.36
N SER A 175 -0.85 56.09 13.64
CA SER A 175 -1.27 56.61 12.34
C SER A 175 -1.33 55.59 11.19
N LEU A 176 -0.81 54.38 11.41
CA LEU A 176 -0.81 53.26 10.46
C LEU A 176 -1.89 52.20 10.73
N THR A 177 -2.53 52.18 11.91
CA THR A 177 -3.51 51.13 12.28
C THR A 177 -4.92 51.64 12.53
N GLY A 178 -5.10 52.95 12.76
CA GLY A 178 -6.42 53.54 13.01
C GLY A 178 -7.09 53.04 14.30
N LYS A 179 -6.33 52.42 15.20
CA LYS A 179 -6.76 51.97 16.53
C LYS A 179 -6.07 52.83 17.59
N LEU A 180 -6.79 53.11 18.69
CA LEU A 180 -6.22 53.72 19.89
C LEU A 180 -5.28 52.74 20.57
N HIS A 181 -4.04 53.17 20.85
CA HIS A 181 -3.09 52.45 21.70
C HIS A 181 -2.88 53.26 22.99
N ARG A 182 -2.75 52.57 24.12
CA ARG A 182 -2.50 53.22 25.43
C ARG A 182 -1.26 52.60 26.07
N THR A 183 -0.22 53.39 26.25
CA THR A 183 1.08 52.94 26.78
C THR A 183 1.35 53.58 28.12
N PHE A 184 1.31 52.76 29.18
CA PHE A 184 1.71 53.18 30.52
C PHE A 184 3.22 53.01 30.68
N HIS A 185 3.87 54.00 31.29
CA HIS A 185 5.26 53.98 31.67
C HIS A 185 5.33 54.04 33.20
N GLN A 186 5.72 52.93 33.82
CA GLN A 186 5.97 52.85 35.26
C GLN A 186 7.47 52.62 35.47
N ILE A 187 8.15 53.63 35.98
CA ILE A 187 9.51 53.46 36.53
C ILE A 187 9.33 53.03 37.97
N ASP A 188 9.81 51.83 38.29
CA ASP A 188 9.79 51.29 39.65
C ASP A 188 11.22 51.24 40.21
N THR A 189 11.35 51.47 41.52
CA THR A 189 12.64 51.60 42.20
C THR A 189 12.73 50.78 43.48
N GLU A 190 11.90 49.75 43.64
CA GLU A 190 12.09 48.77 44.71
C GLU A 190 13.33 47.87 44.48
N GLN A 191 14.05 47.57 45.57
CA GLN A 191 15.16 46.60 45.63
C GLN A 191 16.41 46.89 44.77
N GLY A 192 16.67 48.16 44.44
CA GLY A 192 17.98 48.60 43.92
C GLY A 192 18.23 48.36 42.42
N LEU A 193 17.39 47.57 41.75
CA LEU A 193 17.34 47.48 40.29
C LEU A 193 16.30 48.47 39.77
N ARG A 194 16.78 49.53 39.09
CA ARG A 194 15.93 50.61 38.55
C ARG A 194 15.55 50.28 37.11
N ILE A 195 14.33 49.76 36.92
CA ILE A 195 13.83 49.22 35.65
C ILE A 195 12.71 50.13 35.12
N LEU A 196 12.73 50.42 33.81
CA LEU A 196 11.61 51.09 33.13
C LEU A 196 10.64 50.01 32.65
N ARG A 197 9.42 49.97 33.20
CA ARG A 197 8.35 49.09 32.71
C ARG A 197 7.43 49.86 31.78
N ILE A 198 7.28 49.35 30.55
CA ILE A 198 6.40 49.89 29.51
C ILE A 198 5.26 48.91 29.28
N VAL A 199 4.01 49.32 29.53
CA VAL A 199 2.81 48.50 29.32
C VAL A 199 1.96 49.09 28.21
N THR A 200 2.04 48.54 27.01
CA THR A 200 1.21 48.92 25.86
C THR A 200 -0.07 48.07 25.82
N GLN A 201 -1.22 48.74 25.82
CA GLN A 201 -2.54 48.16 25.60
C GLN A 201 -3.03 48.54 24.20
N ALA A 202 -3.25 47.53 23.36
CA ALA A 202 -3.95 47.63 22.08
C ALA A 202 -5.27 46.84 22.15
N PRO A 203 -6.26 47.08 21.27
CA PRO A 203 -7.55 46.38 21.30
C PRO A 203 -7.48 44.85 21.07
N ASP A 204 -6.33 44.35 20.61
CA ASP A 204 -6.05 42.97 20.24
C ASP A 204 -4.85 42.35 20.99
N LEU A 205 -4.05 43.14 21.72
CA LEU A 205 -2.86 42.68 22.42
C LEU A 205 -2.50 43.62 23.59
N THR A 206 -2.22 43.06 24.77
CA THR A 206 -1.56 43.80 25.86
C THR A 206 -0.13 43.30 26.02
N GLN A 207 0.85 44.19 26.05
CA GLN A 207 2.27 43.84 26.18
C GLN A 207 2.90 44.64 27.32
N ALA A 208 3.58 43.96 28.25
CA ALA A 208 4.37 44.55 29.32
C ALA A 208 5.86 44.23 29.08
N VAL A 209 6.70 45.26 29.04
CA VAL A 209 8.12 45.18 28.70
C VAL A 209 8.94 45.83 29.80
N ASP A 210 9.86 45.07 30.39
CA ASP A 210 10.95 45.64 31.18
C ASP A 210 12.09 46.07 30.23
N SER A 211 12.59 47.30 30.41
CA SER A 211 13.63 47.90 29.56
C SER A 211 14.74 48.62 30.34
N ASN A 212 15.91 48.67 29.72
CA ASN A 212 17.06 49.41 30.20
C ASN A 212 16.93 50.92 29.92
N TYR A 213 17.91 51.66 30.42
CA TYR A 213 18.02 53.11 30.27
C TYR A 213 18.04 53.60 28.80
N PHE A 214 18.42 52.77 27.84
CA PHE A 214 18.48 53.13 26.41
C PHE A 214 17.20 52.74 25.63
N GLY A 215 16.18 52.21 26.32
CA GLY A 215 14.94 51.73 25.71
C GLY A 215 15.05 50.34 25.06
N GLU A 216 16.18 49.65 25.22
CA GLU A 216 16.35 48.25 24.82
C GLU A 216 15.76 47.34 25.90
N ARG A 217 15.24 46.16 25.53
CA ARG A 217 14.60 45.25 26.50
C ARG A 217 15.62 44.62 27.44
N GLU A 218 15.32 44.64 28.73
CA GLU A 218 16.19 44.19 29.82
C GLU A 218 15.32 43.73 30.99
N GLY A 219 15.40 42.46 31.35
CA GLY A 219 14.49 41.84 32.33
C GLY A 219 13.37 41.02 31.68
N VAL A 220 12.19 40.97 32.28
CA VAL A 220 11.09 40.10 31.83
C VAL A 220 10.10 40.86 30.96
N THR A 221 9.86 40.37 29.74
CA THR A 221 8.76 40.83 28.87
C THR A 221 7.62 39.82 28.91
N ARG A 222 6.37 40.31 28.99
CA ARG A 222 5.14 39.52 28.92
C ARG A 222 4.21 40.05 27.82
N GLN A 223 3.47 39.16 27.18
CA GLN A 223 2.42 39.50 26.21
C GLN A 223 1.16 38.72 26.53
N PHE A 224 0.01 39.37 26.39
CA PHE A 224 -1.31 38.87 26.72
C PHE A 224 -2.29 39.13 25.57
N ASP A 225 -3.25 38.24 25.36
CA ASP A 225 -4.34 38.44 24.41
C ASP A 225 -5.35 39.51 24.88
N ALA A 226 -6.40 39.73 24.09
CA ALA A 226 -7.49 40.66 24.41
C ALA A 226 -8.38 40.23 25.60
N LEU A 227 -8.26 38.98 26.08
CA LEU A 227 -8.99 38.44 27.24
C LEU A 227 -8.13 38.47 28.53
N GLY A 228 -6.84 38.80 28.42
CA GLY A 228 -5.88 38.80 29.52
C GLY A 228 -5.13 37.47 29.70
N THR A 229 -5.26 36.53 28.77
CA THR A 229 -4.50 35.27 28.74
C THR A 229 -3.05 35.56 28.41
N LEU A 230 -2.11 35.11 29.24
CA LEU A 230 -0.67 35.22 28.94
C LEU A 230 -0.35 34.36 27.70
N LEU A 231 0.22 34.98 26.66
CA LEU A 231 0.63 34.33 25.40
C LEU A 231 2.15 34.10 25.33
N PHE A 232 2.93 34.97 25.96
CA PHE A 232 4.40 34.88 25.98
C PHE A 232 4.98 35.50 27.24
N GLU A 233 6.01 34.87 27.81
CA GLU A 233 6.89 35.41 28.84
C GLU A 233 8.33 35.09 28.46
N GLY A 234 9.22 36.09 28.44
CA GLY A 234 10.62 35.86 28.08
C GLY A 234 11.60 36.85 28.71
N HIS A 235 12.80 36.36 28.99
CA HIS A 235 13.92 37.16 29.49
C HIS A 235 14.68 37.84 28.34
N PHE A 236 15.08 39.09 28.56
CA PHE A 236 15.84 39.90 27.63
C PHE A 236 17.06 40.51 28.32
N ILE A 237 18.17 40.59 27.58
CA ILE A 237 19.38 41.31 27.96
C ILE A 237 19.82 42.13 26.74
N ASN A 238 19.82 43.46 26.86
CA ASN A 238 20.08 44.43 25.78
C ASN A 238 19.42 44.04 24.44
N ASP A 239 18.09 43.91 24.47
CA ASP A 239 17.22 43.48 23.36
C ASP A 239 17.38 42.03 22.84
N GLN A 240 18.39 41.28 23.31
CA GLN A 240 18.59 39.86 22.96
C GLN A 240 17.73 38.95 23.84
N GLN A 241 17.06 37.96 23.23
CA GLN A 241 16.35 36.90 23.94
C GLN A 241 17.34 35.89 24.52
N LEU A 242 17.74 36.10 25.77
CA LEU A 242 18.66 35.25 26.53
C LEU A 242 18.00 34.81 27.83
N GLY A 243 18.31 33.59 28.28
CA GLY A 243 17.57 32.92 29.35
C GLY A 243 16.22 32.36 28.89
N GLN A 244 15.35 32.06 29.85
CA GLN A 244 14.09 31.36 29.58
C GLN A 244 13.11 32.22 28.76
N GLN A 245 12.53 31.60 27.74
CA GLN A 245 11.42 32.08 26.92
C GLN A 245 10.30 31.04 27.00
N THR A 246 9.04 31.47 27.15
CA THR A 246 7.87 30.57 27.32
C THR A 246 6.72 31.12 26.49
N TRP A 247 6.11 30.26 25.65
CA TRP A 247 4.94 30.55 24.85
C TRP A 247 3.77 29.69 25.32
N TYR A 248 2.59 30.29 25.25
CA TYR A 248 1.35 29.72 25.75
C TYR A 248 0.32 29.63 24.61
N ASP A 249 -0.62 28.70 24.73
CA ASP A 249 -1.78 28.61 23.85
C ASP A 249 -2.90 29.60 24.25
N HIS A 250 -4.01 29.60 23.51
CA HIS A 250 -5.17 30.45 23.81
C HIS A 250 -5.91 30.07 25.10
N ASP A 251 -5.62 28.89 25.69
CA ASP A 251 -6.14 28.46 26.99
C ASP A 251 -5.18 28.84 28.14
N GLY A 252 -4.04 29.48 27.83
CA GLY A 252 -3.01 29.87 28.81
C GLY A 252 -2.13 28.70 29.28
N ARG A 253 -2.11 27.56 28.57
CA ARG A 253 -1.21 26.43 28.86
C ARG A 253 0.11 26.60 28.12
N ILE A 254 1.20 26.10 28.70
CA ILE A 254 2.52 26.16 28.05
C ILE A 254 2.50 25.26 26.80
N ASN A 255 2.84 25.84 25.65
CA ASN A 255 2.98 25.15 24.37
C ASN A 255 4.46 24.90 24.04
N GLN A 256 5.31 25.90 24.32
CA GLN A 256 6.75 25.87 24.03
C GLN A 256 7.52 26.59 25.14
N ARG A 257 8.71 26.08 25.47
CA ARG A 257 9.73 26.75 26.27
C ARG A 257 11.07 26.65 25.56
N GLU A 258 11.86 27.70 25.64
CA GLU A 258 13.25 27.72 25.19
C GLU A 258 14.13 28.27 26.31
N GLU A 259 15.31 27.69 26.50
CA GLU A 259 16.36 28.22 27.36
C GLU A 259 17.52 28.65 26.46
N ARG A 260 17.69 29.96 26.26
CA ARG A 260 18.62 30.52 25.28
C ARG A 260 19.93 30.96 25.93
N HIS A 261 21.04 30.53 25.36
CA HIS A 261 22.40 30.86 25.78
C HIS A 261 23.21 31.44 24.61
N PRO A 262 24.36 32.11 24.84
CA PRO A 262 25.16 32.69 23.76
C PRO A 262 25.70 31.68 22.73
N ASN A 263 25.75 30.39 23.08
CA ASN A 263 26.29 29.29 22.27
C ASN A 263 25.22 28.35 21.69
N GLY A 264 23.93 28.59 21.94
CA GLY A 264 22.85 27.70 21.54
C GLY A 264 21.59 27.83 22.38
N MET A 265 20.66 26.89 22.26
CA MET A 265 19.45 26.86 23.07
C MET A 265 18.92 25.44 23.32
N PHE A 266 18.26 25.24 24.45
CA PHE A 266 17.45 24.05 24.72
C PHE A 266 15.98 24.37 24.46
N ILE A 267 15.29 23.57 23.65
CA ILE A 267 13.86 23.72 23.33
C ILE A 267 13.06 22.60 23.99
N SER A 268 11.87 22.92 24.49
CA SER A 268 10.87 21.99 24.99
C SER A 268 9.50 22.32 24.39
N HIS A 269 8.91 21.39 23.64
CA HIS A 269 7.54 21.47 23.15
C HIS A 269 6.63 20.62 24.03
N TYR A 270 5.37 21.03 24.17
CA TYR A 270 4.36 20.37 25.00
C TYR A 270 3.12 19.98 24.18
N TYR A 271 2.33 19.06 24.72
CA TYR A 271 0.98 18.72 24.25
C TYR A 271 -0.08 19.56 24.99
N GLU A 272 -1.29 19.66 24.43
CA GLU A 272 -2.44 20.36 25.06
C GLU A 272 -2.82 19.85 26.47
N ASN A 273 -2.38 18.62 26.81
CA ASN A 273 -2.56 18.01 28.13
C ASN A 273 -1.43 18.35 29.13
N GLY A 274 -0.48 19.22 28.74
CA GLY A 274 0.67 19.65 29.55
C GLY A 274 1.83 18.66 29.62
N GLN A 275 1.73 17.48 29.00
CA GLN A 275 2.87 16.56 28.90
C GLN A 275 3.91 17.08 27.91
N LEU A 276 5.17 16.75 28.18
CA LEU A 276 6.28 17.00 27.27
C LEU A 276 6.03 16.24 25.95
N LYS A 277 6.34 16.87 24.82
CA LYS A 277 6.15 16.33 23.46
C LYS A 277 7.49 16.10 22.78
N GLU A 278 8.40 17.06 22.90
CA GLU A 278 9.73 17.03 22.31
C GLU A 278 10.69 17.88 23.12
N THR A 279 11.94 17.45 23.23
CA THR A 279 13.06 18.26 23.70
C THR A 279 14.23 18.17 22.74
N ALA A 280 14.98 19.26 22.59
CA ALA A 280 16.13 19.29 21.69
C ALA A 280 17.14 20.38 22.08
N GLU A 281 18.41 20.15 21.78
CA GLU A 281 19.47 21.15 21.85
C GLU A 281 19.82 21.65 20.44
N LEU A 282 20.06 22.95 20.31
CA LEU A 282 20.51 23.59 19.09
C LEU A 282 21.75 24.45 19.35
N ASP A 283 22.63 24.57 18.37
CA ASP A 283 23.78 25.47 18.41
C ASP A 283 23.42 26.94 18.07
N SER A 284 24.42 27.82 18.08
CA SER A 284 24.26 29.24 17.74
C SER A 284 23.75 29.53 16.32
N ASP A 285 23.90 28.56 15.40
CA ASP A 285 23.45 28.68 14.01
C ASP A 285 22.02 28.11 13.83
N GLY A 286 21.40 27.59 14.90
CA GLY A 286 20.07 26.99 14.88
C GLY A 286 20.05 25.56 14.35
N ARG A 287 21.17 24.83 14.44
CA ARG A 287 21.29 23.42 14.02
C ARG A 287 21.19 22.49 15.22
N TYR A 288 20.53 21.35 15.07
CA TYR A 288 20.36 20.39 16.15
C TYR A 288 21.68 19.71 16.54
N ILE A 289 21.92 19.61 17.85
CA ILE A 289 23.10 18.99 18.45
C ILE A 289 22.70 18.06 19.60
N ASN A 290 23.67 17.27 20.08
CA ASN A 290 23.57 16.37 21.22
C ASN A 290 22.44 15.35 21.12
N THR A 291 21.21 15.67 21.55
CA THR A 291 20.07 14.73 21.53
C THR A 291 18.74 15.45 21.35
N LEU A 292 17.91 14.91 20.45
CA LEU A 292 16.49 15.20 20.33
C LEU A 292 15.70 14.04 20.95
N THR A 293 14.81 14.32 21.91
CA THR A 293 13.92 13.33 22.52
C THR A 293 12.47 13.64 22.18
N ARG A 294 11.67 12.63 21.82
CA ARG A 294 10.21 12.75 21.68
C ARG A 294 9.50 11.86 22.66
N TYR A 295 8.28 12.26 22.98
CA TYR A 295 7.43 11.61 23.96
C TYR A 295 6.04 11.38 23.37
N TYR A 296 5.37 10.31 23.79
CA TYR A 296 3.95 10.13 23.53
C TYR A 296 3.10 11.06 24.42
N PRO A 297 1.82 11.30 24.07
CA PRO A 297 0.90 12.06 24.93
C PRO A 297 0.70 11.47 26.34
N SER A 298 1.10 10.22 26.58
CA SER A 298 1.16 9.56 27.88
C SER A 298 2.34 9.99 28.76
N GLY A 299 3.30 10.75 28.23
CA GLY A 299 4.56 11.13 28.88
C GLY A 299 5.67 10.08 28.77
N GLN A 300 5.41 8.90 28.19
CA GLN A 300 6.45 7.92 27.90
C GLN A 300 7.35 8.37 26.73
N VAL A 301 8.64 8.03 26.78
CA VAL A 301 9.59 8.29 25.69
C VAL A 301 9.15 7.51 24.45
N GLN A 302 9.13 8.18 23.30
CA GLN A 302 8.88 7.61 21.98
C GLN A 302 10.19 7.43 21.20
N LEU A 303 11.08 8.41 21.28
CA LEU A 303 12.30 8.50 20.46
C LEU A 303 13.41 9.18 21.26
N ILE A 304 14.63 8.65 21.20
CA ILE A 304 15.88 9.31 21.60
C ILE A 304 16.77 9.30 20.37
N ARG A 305 17.11 10.48 19.85
CA ARG A 305 17.85 10.68 18.60
C ARG A 305 19.11 11.51 18.86
N PRO A 306 20.30 10.90 18.95
CA PRO A 306 21.54 11.65 19.08
C PRO A 306 21.96 12.27 17.74
N LEU A 307 22.42 13.52 17.81
CA LEU A 307 22.66 14.41 16.67
C LEU A 307 24.01 15.12 16.78
N LEU A 308 24.71 15.22 15.66
CA LEU A 308 25.96 15.96 15.50
C LEU A 308 25.81 16.94 14.33
N ILE A 309 25.36 18.16 14.65
CA ILE A 309 25.17 19.26 13.67
C ILE A 309 24.20 18.82 12.56
N ASP A 310 22.93 18.66 12.92
CA ASP A 310 21.80 18.13 12.12
C ASP A 310 21.94 16.67 11.60
N MET A 311 23.14 16.06 11.67
CA MET A 311 23.38 14.69 11.22
C MET A 311 23.14 13.66 12.34
N LEU A 312 22.52 12.53 12.02
CA LEU A 312 22.40 11.39 12.95
C LEU A 312 23.79 10.82 13.28
N HIS A 313 24.10 10.65 14.57
CA HIS A 313 25.36 10.05 15.01
C HIS A 313 25.19 9.39 16.38
N GLY A 314 25.69 8.17 16.55
CA GLY A 314 25.44 7.35 17.74
C GLY A 314 24.23 6.43 17.60
N ILE A 315 23.58 6.09 18.71
CA ILE A 315 22.48 5.12 18.77
C ILE A 315 21.14 5.84 18.96
N GLU A 316 20.34 5.87 17.90
CA GLU A 316 18.93 6.26 17.98
C GLU A 316 18.10 5.11 18.57
N LYS A 317 17.22 5.42 19.53
CA LYS A 317 16.33 4.45 20.18
C LYS A 317 14.87 4.86 20.00
N GLN A 318 14.02 3.92 19.61
CA GLN A 318 12.58 4.10 19.47
C GLN A 318 11.85 3.10 20.38
N TYR A 319 10.72 3.52 20.94
CA TYR A 319 9.96 2.75 21.93
C TYR A 319 8.47 2.72 21.56
N TYR A 320 7.80 1.64 21.92
CA TYR A 320 6.35 1.48 21.85
C TYR A 320 5.62 2.28 22.95
N GLN A 321 4.30 2.43 22.81
CA GLN A 321 3.43 3.16 23.77
C GLN A 321 3.28 2.51 25.16
N ASP A 322 3.83 1.32 25.38
CA ASP A 322 3.94 0.68 26.69
C ASP A 322 5.33 0.87 27.34
N GLY A 323 6.29 1.45 26.61
CA GLY A 323 7.67 1.68 27.04
C GLY A 323 8.64 0.55 26.65
N SER A 324 8.16 -0.51 25.99
CA SER A 324 9.03 -1.54 25.42
C SER A 324 9.83 -0.98 24.23
N LEU A 325 11.06 -1.46 24.06
CA LEU A 325 11.97 -1.02 23.00
C LEU A 325 11.46 -1.52 21.64
N GLU A 326 11.28 -0.63 20.68
CA GLU A 326 10.84 -0.94 19.31
C GLU A 326 12.03 -1.07 18.35
N ALA A 327 13.02 -0.17 18.44
CA ALA A 327 14.20 -0.20 17.59
C ALA A 327 15.43 0.46 18.21
N GLU A 328 16.62 -0.05 17.87
CA GLU A 328 17.91 0.60 18.07
C GLU A 328 18.62 0.72 16.71
N ARG A 329 19.01 1.94 16.32
CA ARG A 329 19.61 2.25 15.01
C ARG A 329 20.91 3.01 15.21
N HIS A 330 21.99 2.50 14.62
CA HIS A 330 23.34 3.00 14.80
C HIS A 330 23.79 3.78 13.57
N TYR A 331 24.13 5.05 13.80
CA TYR A 331 24.54 6.00 12.77
C TYR A 331 25.97 6.48 12.99
N ASP A 332 26.73 6.59 11.90
CA ASP A 332 27.98 7.35 11.86
C ASP A 332 27.90 8.42 10.76
N GLN A 333 27.88 9.70 11.18
CA GLN A 333 27.80 10.87 10.31
C GLN A 333 26.68 10.76 9.26
N GLY A 334 25.47 10.41 9.72
CA GLY A 334 24.28 10.22 8.90
C GLY A 334 24.16 8.86 8.20
N ARG A 335 25.21 8.02 8.16
CA ARG A 335 25.13 6.67 7.57
C ARG A 335 24.73 5.64 8.61
N GLU A 336 23.62 4.94 8.37
CA GLU A 336 23.20 3.78 9.16
C GLU A 336 24.09 2.58 8.83
N TYR A 337 24.73 1.98 9.83
CA TYR A 337 25.59 0.80 9.66
C TYR A 337 25.08 -0.43 10.43
N GLN A 338 24.17 -0.25 11.39
CA GLN A 338 23.55 -1.34 12.12
C GLN A 338 22.17 -0.92 12.62
N ALA A 339 21.20 -1.83 12.60
CA ALA A 339 19.90 -1.63 13.22
C ALA A 339 19.35 -2.95 13.78
N THR A 340 18.59 -2.85 14.87
CA THR A 340 17.82 -3.96 15.45
C THR A 340 16.41 -3.46 15.75
N TRP A 341 15.40 -4.15 15.25
CA TRP A 341 14.00 -3.96 15.58
C TRP A 341 13.52 -5.11 16.46
N TYR A 342 12.60 -4.82 17.36
CA TYR A 342 12.05 -5.77 18.32
C TYR A 342 10.53 -5.84 18.16
N TYR A 343 9.95 -6.97 18.55
CA TYR A 343 8.53 -7.08 18.86
C TYR A 343 8.27 -6.51 20.25
N ALA A 344 7.02 -6.11 20.55
CA ALA A 344 6.63 -5.59 21.87
C ALA A 344 6.87 -6.59 23.05
N ASN A 345 7.05 -7.88 22.76
CA ASN A 345 7.46 -8.89 23.76
C ASN A 345 8.97 -8.88 24.06
N GLY A 346 9.75 -7.98 23.45
CA GLY A 346 11.21 -7.86 23.60
C GLY A 346 12.03 -8.84 22.75
N VAL A 347 11.39 -9.74 22.00
CA VAL A 347 12.08 -10.62 21.04
C VAL A 347 12.53 -9.80 19.84
N ILE A 348 13.74 -10.07 19.35
CA ILE A 348 14.25 -9.42 18.13
C ILE A 348 13.34 -9.81 16.97
N LYS A 349 12.86 -8.81 16.24
CA LYS A 349 12.08 -8.96 15.01
C LYS A 349 12.98 -8.97 13.79
N GLN A 350 13.89 -8.00 13.69
CA GLN A 350 14.77 -7.85 12.54
C GLN A 350 16.12 -7.29 12.97
N LYS A 351 17.19 -7.69 12.28
CA LYS A 351 18.52 -7.08 12.34
C LYS A 351 18.94 -6.64 10.96
N MET A 352 19.79 -5.63 10.94
CA MET A 352 20.46 -5.12 9.75
C MET A 352 21.90 -4.76 10.11
N SER A 353 22.83 -5.10 9.24
CA SER A 353 24.22 -4.63 9.30
C SER A 353 24.66 -4.23 7.89
N ALA A 354 25.26 -3.05 7.75
CA ALA A 354 25.76 -2.52 6.50
C ALA A 354 27.21 -2.06 6.63
N ASP A 355 28.01 -2.36 5.63
CA ASP A 355 29.43 -1.98 5.54
C ASP A 355 29.80 -1.60 4.09
N HIS A 356 31.09 -1.60 3.76
CA HIS A 356 31.57 -1.27 2.41
C HIS A 356 31.38 -2.42 1.40
N SER A 357 31.17 -3.65 1.86
CA SER A 357 30.89 -4.82 1.02
C SER A 357 29.41 -4.95 0.67
N GLY A 358 28.52 -4.41 1.51
CA GLY A 358 27.09 -4.45 1.27
C GLY A 358 26.23 -4.31 2.52
N LYS A 359 25.10 -5.00 2.53
CA LYS A 359 24.11 -5.01 3.62
C LYS A 359 23.61 -6.44 3.84
N VAL A 360 23.52 -6.88 5.09
CA VAL A 360 22.84 -8.11 5.50
C VAL A 360 21.59 -7.73 6.28
N ILE A 361 20.48 -8.42 6.02
CA ILE A 361 19.23 -8.29 6.78
C ILE A 361 18.82 -9.67 7.26
N GLU A 362 18.41 -9.77 8.52
CA GLU A 362 17.93 -11.00 9.17
C GLU A 362 16.58 -10.70 9.82
N GLU A 363 15.53 -11.45 9.50
CA GLU A 363 14.24 -11.39 10.20
C GLU A 363 14.01 -12.67 11.00
N PHE A 364 13.28 -12.53 12.11
CA PHE A 364 13.02 -13.56 13.10
C PHE A 364 11.53 -13.62 13.40
N TYR A 365 11.02 -14.80 13.71
CA TYR A 365 9.66 -14.97 14.22
C TYR A 365 9.52 -14.38 15.63
N ASP A 366 8.29 -14.13 16.07
CA ASP A 366 7.96 -13.69 17.44
C ASP A 366 8.40 -14.67 18.54
N THR A 367 8.67 -15.93 18.17
CA THR A 367 9.31 -16.97 18.99
C THR A 367 10.83 -16.83 19.13
N GLY A 368 11.47 -15.92 18.39
CA GLY A 368 12.91 -15.67 18.38
C GLY A 368 13.73 -16.59 17.48
N LYS A 369 13.08 -17.51 16.75
CA LYS A 369 13.70 -18.34 15.71
C LYS A 369 13.95 -17.51 14.45
N PRO A 370 15.02 -17.77 13.68
CA PRO A 370 15.22 -17.10 12.39
C PRO A 370 14.05 -17.42 11.44
N ALA A 371 13.69 -16.45 10.61
CA ALA A 371 12.69 -16.57 9.56
C ALA A 371 13.35 -16.47 8.17
N TRP A 372 14.18 -15.45 7.96
CA TRP A 372 15.00 -15.33 6.75
C TRP A 372 16.26 -14.48 6.98
N ARG A 373 17.25 -14.65 6.10
CA ARG A 373 18.53 -13.92 6.09
C ARG A 373 18.97 -13.71 4.65
N GLU A 374 19.19 -12.45 4.27
CA GLU A 374 19.60 -12.10 2.92
C GLU A 374 20.77 -11.11 2.91
N SER A 375 21.67 -11.31 1.95
CA SER A 375 22.84 -10.47 1.73
C SER A 375 22.69 -9.68 0.42
N PHE A 376 23.03 -8.39 0.45
CA PHE A 376 22.91 -7.45 -0.66
C PHE A 376 24.24 -6.75 -0.92
N ASN A 377 24.61 -6.54 -2.18
CA ASN A 377 25.79 -5.75 -2.56
C ASN A 377 25.54 -4.23 -2.38
N PRO A 378 26.56 -3.36 -2.58
CA PRO A 378 26.40 -1.91 -2.39
C PRO A 378 25.46 -1.23 -3.40
N SER A 379 25.03 -1.94 -4.45
CA SER A 379 24.01 -1.48 -5.42
C SER A 379 22.57 -1.89 -5.03
N GLY A 380 22.39 -2.53 -3.87
CA GLY A 380 21.09 -2.97 -3.35
C GLY A 380 20.53 -4.23 -4.00
N LYS A 381 21.37 -5.03 -4.68
CA LYS A 381 20.98 -6.32 -5.29
C LYS A 381 21.44 -7.49 -4.42
N LEU A 382 20.66 -8.56 -4.35
CA LEU A 382 21.05 -9.80 -3.68
C LEU A 382 22.43 -10.29 -4.16
N HIS A 383 23.31 -10.60 -3.22
CA HIS A 383 24.67 -11.05 -3.49
C HIS A 383 25.20 -11.79 -2.25
N GLY A 384 25.62 -13.04 -2.44
CA GLY A 384 25.91 -13.97 -1.36
C GLY A 384 24.73 -14.87 -1.04
N GLU A 385 24.70 -15.38 0.19
CA GLU A 385 23.72 -16.36 0.65
C GLU A 385 22.35 -15.72 0.97
N SER A 386 21.27 -16.41 0.58
CA SER A 386 19.89 -16.18 0.99
C SER A 386 19.38 -17.45 1.66
N LEU A 387 18.88 -17.33 2.89
CA LEU A 387 18.38 -18.42 3.72
C LEU A 387 16.96 -18.10 4.18
N LYS A 388 16.08 -19.10 4.20
CA LYS A 388 14.78 -19.04 4.88
C LYS A 388 14.58 -20.26 5.75
N TRP A 389 13.86 -20.11 6.85
CA TRP A 389 13.60 -21.16 7.83
C TRP A 389 12.11 -21.31 8.07
N HIS A 390 11.68 -22.54 8.35
CA HIS A 390 10.33 -22.84 8.81
C HIS A 390 10.12 -22.28 10.23
N PRO A 391 8.87 -22.02 10.68
CA PRO A 391 8.56 -21.59 12.06
C PRO A 391 9.04 -22.56 13.15
N ASN A 392 9.31 -23.83 12.79
CA ASN A 392 9.90 -24.80 13.71
C ASN A 392 11.42 -24.56 13.96
N GLY A 393 12.08 -23.73 13.16
CA GLY A 393 13.51 -23.38 13.23
C GLY A 393 14.44 -24.21 12.34
N GLN A 394 13.89 -25.15 11.57
CA GLN A 394 14.64 -25.88 10.54
C GLN A 394 14.76 -25.04 9.27
N LEU A 395 15.83 -25.24 8.52
CA LEU A 395 16.03 -24.60 7.22
C LEU A 395 14.88 -24.99 6.28
N GLN A 396 14.42 -24.04 5.46
CA GLN A 396 13.37 -24.21 4.46
C GLN A 396 13.94 -24.03 3.05
N GLU A 397 14.83 -23.06 2.87
CA GLU A 397 15.39 -22.67 1.58
C GLU A 397 16.82 -22.12 1.78
N GLN A 398 17.73 -22.51 0.89
CA GLN A 398 19.09 -21.99 0.82
C GLN A 398 19.47 -21.79 -0.65
N ASN A 399 19.65 -20.52 -1.03
CA ASN A 399 20.03 -20.09 -2.37
C ASN A 399 21.29 -19.24 -2.28
N TYR A 400 22.05 -19.16 -3.37
CA TYR A 400 23.17 -18.24 -3.49
C TYR A 400 22.94 -17.31 -4.69
N PHE A 401 23.23 -16.03 -4.51
CA PHE A 401 23.00 -14.99 -5.49
C PHE A 401 24.30 -14.29 -5.89
N GLU A 402 24.43 -13.95 -7.17
CA GLU A 402 25.45 -13.05 -7.68
C GLU A 402 24.79 -11.88 -8.43
N ASN A 403 24.84 -10.69 -7.83
CA ASN A 403 24.38 -9.44 -8.45
C ASN A 403 22.89 -9.44 -8.86
N GLY A 404 22.05 -10.12 -8.07
CA GLY A 404 20.60 -10.24 -8.26
C GLY A 404 20.17 -11.45 -9.11
N LYS A 405 21.08 -12.38 -9.43
CA LYS A 405 20.79 -13.63 -10.13
C LYS A 405 21.17 -14.82 -9.28
N GLU A 406 20.41 -15.91 -9.35
CA GLU A 406 20.73 -17.16 -8.67
C GLU A 406 21.92 -17.86 -9.34
N GLN A 407 22.79 -18.47 -8.52
CA GLN A 407 24.06 -19.06 -8.95
C GLN A 407 24.45 -20.22 -8.01
N GLY A 408 24.88 -21.35 -8.56
CA GLY A 408 25.17 -22.58 -7.80
C GLY A 408 23.91 -23.40 -7.50
N THR A 409 24.01 -24.35 -6.57
CA THR A 409 22.90 -25.23 -6.21
C THR A 409 21.96 -24.54 -5.22
N ALA A 410 20.68 -24.39 -5.60
CA ALA A 410 19.60 -23.96 -4.71
C ALA A 410 18.93 -25.19 -4.07
N LEU A 411 18.60 -25.07 -2.79
CA LEU A 411 18.15 -26.17 -1.94
C LEU A 411 16.86 -25.78 -1.20
N TRP A 412 15.86 -26.65 -1.18
CA TRP A 412 14.66 -26.52 -0.34
C TRP A 412 14.49 -27.77 0.53
N TYR A 413 13.90 -27.58 1.70
CA TYR A 413 13.79 -28.60 2.75
C TYR A 413 12.36 -28.70 3.27
N HIS A 414 11.94 -29.92 3.58
CA HIS A 414 10.64 -30.23 4.21
C HIS A 414 10.59 -29.73 5.66
N GLU A 415 9.40 -29.60 6.23
CA GLU A 415 9.18 -29.23 7.65
C GLU A 415 9.74 -30.24 8.67
N ASN A 416 10.37 -31.33 8.24
CA ASN A 416 11.12 -32.25 9.11
C ASN A 416 12.65 -32.07 9.02
N GLY A 417 13.12 -31.17 8.16
CA GLY A 417 14.54 -30.86 7.94
C GLY A 417 15.24 -31.75 6.92
N GLN A 418 14.52 -32.66 6.25
CA GLN A 418 15.05 -33.43 5.12
C GLN A 418 15.02 -32.57 3.85
N LEU A 419 15.98 -32.81 2.96
CA LEU A 419 16.01 -32.18 1.64
C LEU A 419 14.72 -32.53 0.87
N ALA A 420 14.16 -31.55 0.18
CA ALA A 420 12.93 -31.66 -0.62
C ALA A 420 13.20 -31.45 -2.12
N LEU A 421 14.13 -30.55 -2.44
CA LEU A 421 14.51 -30.20 -3.80
C LEU A 421 15.95 -29.67 -3.82
N GLU A 422 16.76 -30.12 -4.77
CA GLU A 422 18.00 -29.46 -5.19
C GLU A 422 17.93 -29.14 -6.69
N ILE A 423 18.47 -27.99 -7.08
CA ILE A 423 18.56 -27.59 -8.49
C ILE A 423 19.81 -26.75 -8.74
N ASP A 424 20.57 -27.10 -9.77
CA ASP A 424 21.74 -26.31 -10.18
C ASP A 424 21.32 -25.12 -11.05
N LEU A 425 21.78 -23.92 -10.67
CA LEU A 425 21.44 -22.65 -11.32
C LEU A 425 22.72 -21.93 -11.79
N GLU A 426 22.70 -21.41 -13.01
CA GLU A 426 23.70 -20.47 -13.50
C GLU A 426 22.98 -19.23 -14.06
N ASN A 427 23.33 -18.05 -13.55
CA ASN A 427 22.75 -16.77 -13.99
C ASN A 427 21.20 -16.69 -13.90
N GLY A 428 20.56 -17.44 -13.01
CA GLY A 428 19.11 -17.58 -12.90
C GLY A 428 18.46 -18.53 -13.91
N LEU A 429 19.25 -19.37 -14.59
CA LEU A 429 18.79 -20.45 -15.47
C LEU A 429 19.17 -21.81 -14.87
N ARG A 430 18.33 -22.83 -15.05
CA ARG A 430 18.64 -24.22 -14.66
C ARG A 430 19.73 -24.77 -15.58
N GLU A 431 20.87 -25.14 -14.98
CA GLU A 431 22.08 -25.61 -15.66
C GLU A 431 22.77 -26.67 -14.78
N GLY A 432 22.46 -27.94 -14.98
CA GLY A 432 22.99 -29.05 -14.18
C GLY A 432 21.90 -30.04 -13.73
N GLN A 433 22.03 -30.55 -12.51
CA GLN A 433 21.12 -31.54 -11.93
C GLN A 433 19.82 -30.91 -11.41
N PHE A 434 18.78 -31.72 -11.38
CA PHE A 434 17.54 -31.51 -10.62
C PHE A 434 17.24 -32.80 -9.86
N ARG A 435 16.98 -32.71 -8.56
CA ARG A 435 16.45 -33.83 -7.77
C ARG A 435 15.42 -33.35 -6.78
N SER A 436 14.28 -34.02 -6.69
CA SER A 436 13.31 -33.83 -5.61
C SER A 436 13.18 -35.09 -4.75
N TYR A 437 12.73 -34.92 -3.52
CA TYR A 437 12.67 -35.97 -2.51
C TYR A 437 11.34 -35.94 -1.74
N PHE A 438 10.85 -37.10 -1.34
CA PHE A 438 9.70 -37.25 -0.45
C PHE A 438 10.00 -36.76 0.98
N PRO A 439 8.99 -36.47 1.82
CA PRO A 439 9.15 -36.19 3.25
C PRO A 439 9.70 -37.35 4.10
N SER A 440 10.08 -38.48 3.48
CA SER A 440 10.89 -39.55 4.08
C SER A 440 12.39 -39.45 3.78
N GLY A 441 12.78 -38.60 2.82
CA GLY A 441 14.14 -38.46 2.30
C GLY A 441 14.44 -39.36 1.09
N VAL A 442 13.47 -40.16 0.63
CA VAL A 442 13.58 -40.98 -0.59
C VAL A 442 13.50 -40.07 -1.82
N LEU A 443 14.33 -40.33 -2.84
CA LEU A 443 14.29 -39.61 -4.13
C LEU A 443 12.90 -39.78 -4.77
N SER A 444 12.24 -38.68 -5.12
CA SER A 444 10.92 -38.66 -5.76
C SER A 444 10.98 -38.33 -7.25
N ALA A 445 11.95 -37.53 -7.69
CA ALA A 445 12.21 -37.32 -9.11
C ALA A 445 13.66 -36.86 -9.37
N GLU A 446 14.16 -37.11 -10.58
CA GLU A 446 15.43 -36.55 -11.06
C GLU A 446 15.40 -36.18 -12.55
N GLY A 447 16.31 -35.30 -12.94
CA GLY A 447 16.53 -34.90 -14.33
C GLY A 447 17.75 -33.99 -14.49
N GLN A 448 18.03 -33.57 -15.72
CA GLN A 448 19.10 -32.60 -16.01
C GLN A 448 18.63 -31.50 -16.95
N TYR A 449 19.10 -30.29 -16.69
CA TYR A 449 18.75 -29.07 -17.41
C TYR A 449 19.98 -28.37 -18.00
N LYS A 450 19.76 -27.65 -19.10
CA LYS A 450 20.71 -26.73 -19.72
C LYS A 450 19.95 -25.55 -20.30
N ASN A 451 20.27 -24.32 -19.87
CA ASN A 451 19.53 -23.10 -20.22
C ASN A 451 18.00 -23.27 -20.04
N ASN A 452 17.55 -23.80 -18.90
CA ASN A 452 16.15 -24.19 -18.62
C ASN A 452 15.56 -25.35 -19.46
N LEU A 453 16.26 -25.88 -20.46
CA LEU A 453 15.79 -27.01 -21.29
C LEU A 453 16.22 -28.34 -20.69
N SER A 454 15.31 -29.32 -20.62
CA SER A 454 15.66 -30.68 -20.18
C SER A 454 16.52 -31.39 -21.23
N ILE A 455 17.68 -31.93 -20.81
CA ILE A 455 18.68 -32.56 -21.69
C ILE A 455 18.94 -34.05 -21.41
N ALA A 456 18.34 -34.58 -20.35
CA ALA A 456 18.38 -35.99 -19.98
C ALA A 456 16.95 -36.44 -19.61
N PRO A 457 16.66 -37.75 -19.60
CA PRO A 457 15.36 -38.25 -19.18
C PRO A 457 14.94 -37.70 -17.82
N PHE A 458 13.66 -37.37 -17.70
CA PHE A 458 13.04 -37.02 -16.43
C PHE A 458 12.39 -38.28 -15.85
N ILE A 459 12.74 -38.62 -14.62
CA ILE A 459 12.31 -39.85 -13.96
C ILE A 459 11.61 -39.48 -12.66
N GLU A 460 10.40 -40.00 -12.44
CA GLU A 460 9.72 -39.95 -11.15
C GLU A 460 9.68 -41.34 -10.52
N TYR A 461 9.71 -41.37 -9.20
CA TYR A 461 9.73 -42.57 -8.38
C TYR A 461 8.56 -42.58 -7.40
N TYR A 462 8.05 -43.77 -7.12
CA TYR A 462 7.25 -44.03 -5.92
C TYR A 462 8.14 -44.04 -4.67
N GLU A 463 7.54 -43.85 -3.50
CA GLU A 463 8.27 -43.85 -2.22
C GLU A 463 8.92 -45.22 -1.89
N ASN A 464 8.48 -46.29 -2.55
CA ASN A 464 9.12 -47.60 -2.54
C ASN A 464 10.37 -47.72 -3.44
N GLN A 465 10.83 -46.62 -4.04
CA GLN A 465 11.95 -46.49 -4.99
C GLN A 465 11.76 -47.13 -6.37
N GLN A 466 10.56 -47.63 -6.70
CA GLN A 466 10.25 -48.04 -8.06
C GLN A 466 9.95 -46.84 -8.95
N ILE A 467 10.26 -46.93 -10.24
CA ILE A 467 9.99 -45.86 -11.22
C ILE A 467 8.47 -45.74 -11.40
N GLN A 468 7.91 -44.58 -11.10
CA GLN A 468 6.52 -44.21 -11.41
C GLN A 468 6.39 -43.80 -12.88
N MET A 469 7.33 -42.98 -13.36
CA MET A 469 7.32 -42.42 -14.71
C MET A 469 8.74 -42.28 -15.24
N TYR A 470 8.91 -42.57 -16.53
CA TYR A 470 10.11 -42.29 -17.31
C TYR A 470 9.71 -41.50 -18.55
N LEU A 471 10.17 -40.25 -18.65
CA LEU A 471 10.01 -39.39 -19.81
C LEU A 471 11.36 -39.19 -20.51
N PRO A 472 11.54 -39.64 -21.77
CA PRO A 472 12.74 -39.35 -22.52
C PRO A 472 12.71 -37.88 -22.97
N HIS A 473 13.63 -37.07 -22.48
CA HIS A 473 13.86 -35.71 -22.96
C HIS A 473 15.23 -35.62 -23.63
N SER A 474 15.24 -35.00 -24.81
CA SER A 474 16.43 -34.68 -25.58
C SER A 474 16.29 -33.27 -26.13
N ALA A 475 17.21 -32.38 -25.72
CA ALA A 475 17.25 -30.97 -26.15
C ALA A 475 15.90 -30.21 -26.08
N GLY A 476 15.13 -30.42 -25.00
CA GLY A 476 13.84 -29.76 -24.77
C GLY A 476 12.62 -30.40 -25.46
N ASN A 477 12.79 -31.45 -26.26
CA ASN A 477 11.69 -32.21 -26.86
C ASN A 477 11.57 -33.62 -26.24
N ARG A 478 10.36 -34.20 -26.28
CA ARG A 478 10.16 -35.64 -26.05
C ARG A 478 10.51 -36.41 -27.32
N ASP A 479 11.55 -37.23 -27.26
CA ASP A 479 12.01 -38.07 -28.38
C ASP A 479 12.27 -39.49 -27.87
N GLY A 480 11.52 -40.47 -28.38
CA GLY A 480 11.56 -41.87 -27.95
C GLY A 480 10.41 -42.28 -27.04
N THR A 481 10.61 -43.37 -26.30
CA THR A 481 9.54 -44.08 -25.56
C THR A 481 9.43 -43.64 -24.09
N ALA A 482 8.33 -42.96 -23.75
CA ALA A 482 7.89 -42.75 -22.38
C ALA A 482 7.21 -43.99 -21.79
N ARG A 483 7.32 -44.17 -20.48
CA ARG A 483 6.74 -45.29 -19.73
C ARG A 483 6.16 -44.79 -18.42
N TRP A 484 5.01 -45.32 -18.05
CA TRP A 484 4.38 -45.16 -16.74
C TRP A 484 4.16 -46.54 -16.16
N PHE A 485 4.32 -46.67 -14.85
CA PHE A 485 4.21 -47.92 -14.13
C PHE A 485 3.18 -47.79 -13.00
N TYR A 486 2.73 -48.93 -12.49
CA TYR A 486 2.03 -49.06 -11.22
C TYR A 486 3.06 -49.21 -10.08
N GLU A 487 2.62 -49.10 -8.83
CA GLU A 487 3.48 -49.14 -7.63
C GLU A 487 4.14 -50.53 -7.40
N ASP A 488 3.66 -51.58 -8.07
CA ASP A 488 4.27 -52.91 -8.08
C ASP A 488 5.35 -53.09 -9.16
N GLY A 489 5.47 -52.12 -10.07
CA GLY A 489 6.42 -52.10 -11.19
C GLY A 489 5.84 -52.62 -12.50
N THR A 490 4.56 -53.02 -12.51
CA THR A 490 3.85 -53.41 -13.73
C THR A 490 3.68 -52.18 -14.63
N ILE A 491 3.91 -52.35 -15.93
CA ILE A 491 3.73 -51.26 -16.90
C ILE A 491 2.24 -50.87 -16.93
N ARG A 492 1.96 -49.58 -16.77
CA ARG A 492 0.63 -48.96 -16.88
C ARG A 492 0.39 -48.37 -18.26
N ALA A 493 1.40 -47.69 -18.81
CA ALA A 493 1.33 -47.13 -20.16
C ALA A 493 2.71 -47.03 -20.82
N ILE A 494 2.71 -47.06 -22.15
CA ILE A 494 3.88 -46.80 -23.00
C ILE A 494 3.41 -45.83 -24.08
N SER A 495 4.12 -44.71 -24.27
CA SER A 495 3.85 -43.78 -25.37
C SER A 495 5.13 -43.50 -26.14
N VAL A 496 5.05 -43.51 -27.48
CA VAL A 496 6.19 -43.21 -28.36
C VAL A 496 6.02 -41.80 -28.91
N TYR A 497 7.02 -40.97 -28.64
CA TYR A 497 7.14 -39.62 -29.18
C TYR A 497 8.22 -39.58 -30.27
N GLU A 498 8.02 -38.76 -31.28
CA GLU A 498 8.97 -38.51 -32.36
C GLU A 498 9.05 -37.01 -32.66
N VAL A 499 10.24 -36.53 -33.04
CA VAL A 499 10.45 -35.13 -33.43
C VAL A 499 10.44 -35.00 -34.95
N ARG A 500 9.55 -34.18 -35.49
CA ARG A 500 9.47 -33.82 -36.92
C ARG A 500 9.59 -32.30 -37.06
N ASP A 501 10.51 -31.85 -37.92
CA ASP A 501 10.77 -30.42 -38.18
C ASP A 501 10.95 -29.56 -36.90
N GLY A 502 11.55 -30.15 -35.86
CA GLY A 502 11.80 -29.51 -34.55
C GLY A 502 10.60 -29.50 -33.60
N GLN A 503 9.46 -30.06 -33.99
CA GLN A 503 8.24 -30.19 -33.17
C GLN A 503 8.04 -31.64 -32.71
N GLY A 504 7.59 -31.81 -31.46
CA GLY A 504 7.23 -33.13 -30.93
C GLY A 504 5.85 -33.59 -31.39
N PHE A 505 5.73 -34.89 -31.68
CA PHE A 505 4.48 -35.56 -31.99
C PHE A 505 4.35 -36.85 -31.18
N LEU A 506 3.15 -37.09 -30.64
CA LEU A 506 2.75 -38.42 -30.17
C LEU A 506 2.43 -39.28 -31.39
N LYS A 507 3.00 -40.49 -31.43
CA LYS A 507 2.82 -41.47 -32.51
C LYS A 507 1.90 -42.62 -32.13
N GLU A 508 2.08 -43.16 -30.93
CA GLU A 508 1.33 -44.31 -30.45
C GLU A 508 1.33 -44.37 -28.92
N SER A 509 0.26 -44.90 -28.33
CA SER A 509 0.15 -45.16 -26.90
C SER A 509 -0.48 -46.54 -26.66
N SER A 510 0.10 -47.31 -25.76
CA SER A 510 -0.39 -48.60 -25.27
C SER A 510 -0.70 -48.49 -23.78
N PHE A 511 -1.87 -48.93 -23.36
CA PHE A 511 -2.38 -48.86 -21.99
C PHE A 511 -2.65 -50.25 -21.46
N TYR A 512 -2.31 -50.49 -20.19
CA TYR A 512 -2.36 -51.78 -19.54
C TYR A 512 -3.08 -51.66 -18.19
N ASN A 513 -3.64 -52.76 -17.68
CA ASN A 513 -4.17 -52.83 -16.31
C ASN A 513 -3.09 -53.29 -15.30
N GLU A 514 -3.46 -53.35 -14.02
CA GLU A 514 -2.58 -53.79 -12.92
C GLU A 514 -2.08 -55.25 -13.06
N GLN A 515 -2.72 -56.06 -13.91
CA GLN A 515 -2.29 -57.42 -14.23
C GLN A 515 -1.33 -57.47 -15.44
N GLY A 516 -0.94 -56.32 -16.01
CA GLY A 516 -0.08 -56.20 -17.18
C GLY A 516 -0.76 -56.56 -18.50
N ILE A 517 -2.09 -56.66 -18.52
CA ILE A 517 -2.88 -56.98 -19.72
C ILE A 517 -3.14 -55.69 -20.49
N LEU A 518 -2.83 -55.69 -21.79
CA LEU A 518 -3.11 -54.57 -22.70
C LEU A 518 -4.63 -54.34 -22.76
N THR A 519 -5.09 -53.15 -22.37
CA THR A 519 -6.51 -52.76 -22.38
C THR A 519 -6.85 -51.85 -23.55
N SER A 520 -5.91 -50.99 -23.99
CA SER A 520 -6.10 -50.14 -25.16
C SER A 520 -4.80 -49.85 -25.91
N TYR A 521 -4.90 -49.71 -27.23
CA TYR A 521 -3.85 -49.19 -28.11
C TYR A 521 -4.39 -48.02 -28.92
N GLN A 522 -3.59 -46.99 -29.11
CA GLN A 522 -3.93 -45.78 -29.86
C GLN A 522 -2.78 -45.41 -30.81
N HIS A 523 -3.11 -45.02 -32.05
CA HIS A 523 -2.16 -44.54 -33.04
C HIS A 523 -2.53 -43.13 -33.52
N HIS A 524 -1.52 -42.28 -33.72
CA HIS A 524 -1.65 -40.85 -33.97
C HIS A 524 -0.68 -40.43 -35.08
N SER A 525 -1.21 -39.77 -36.12
CA SER A 525 -0.44 -39.26 -37.26
C SER A 525 0.07 -37.84 -37.02
N ASN A 526 -0.72 -36.97 -36.39
CA ASN A 526 -0.45 -35.53 -36.27
C ASN A 526 -0.78 -34.94 -34.89
N THR A 527 -0.77 -35.76 -33.83
CA THR A 527 -0.99 -35.27 -32.46
C THR A 527 0.26 -34.56 -31.95
N ARG A 528 0.22 -33.22 -31.89
CA ARG A 528 1.35 -32.41 -31.40
C ARG A 528 1.50 -32.55 -29.88
N CYS A 529 2.75 -32.64 -29.43
CA CYS A 529 3.13 -32.52 -28.02
C CYS A 529 4.34 -31.59 -27.90
N GLY A 530 4.37 -30.75 -26.87
CA GLY A 530 5.48 -29.81 -26.68
C GLY A 530 5.36 -28.99 -25.40
N TYR A 531 6.41 -28.23 -25.13
CA TYR A 531 6.53 -27.38 -23.95
C TYR A 531 6.48 -25.90 -24.36
N ILE A 532 5.66 -25.08 -23.71
CA ILE A 532 5.67 -23.62 -23.92
C ILE A 532 6.64 -23.01 -22.92
N LEU A 533 7.74 -22.44 -23.43
CA LEU A 533 8.83 -21.90 -22.61
C LEU A 533 8.49 -20.57 -21.92
N GLU A 534 7.46 -19.84 -22.38
CA GLU A 534 7.27 -18.43 -22.01
C GLU A 534 6.81 -18.19 -20.56
N ASN A 535 6.07 -19.11 -19.95
CA ASN A 535 5.34 -18.82 -18.69
C ASN A 535 5.54 -19.81 -17.53
N ASN A 536 6.43 -20.80 -17.66
CA ASN A 536 6.72 -21.79 -16.61
C ASN A 536 5.47 -22.53 -16.07
N GLN A 537 4.41 -22.62 -16.88
CA GLN A 537 3.07 -23.09 -16.51
C GLN A 537 2.60 -24.14 -17.53
N ARG A 538 2.30 -25.34 -17.01
CA ARG A 538 1.64 -26.51 -17.62
C ARG A 538 1.98 -26.88 -19.07
N GLU A 539 2.42 -28.12 -19.21
CA GLU A 539 2.40 -28.87 -20.48
C GLU A 539 1.04 -28.74 -21.16
N TYR A 540 1.02 -28.35 -22.44
CA TYR A 540 -0.19 -28.50 -23.25
C TYR A 540 -0.12 -29.85 -23.97
N TYR A 541 -0.99 -30.77 -23.56
CA TYR A 541 -1.40 -31.85 -24.44
C TYR A 541 -2.51 -31.26 -25.30
N GLN A 542 -2.20 -30.96 -26.56
CA GLN A 542 -3.27 -30.81 -27.53
C GLN A 542 -3.76 -32.24 -27.78
N GLU A 543 -4.88 -32.62 -27.16
CA GLU A 543 -5.46 -33.97 -27.28
C GLU A 543 -5.87 -34.23 -28.74
N GLY A 544 -4.91 -34.70 -29.51
CA GLY A 544 -5.11 -35.08 -30.90
C GLY A 544 -5.82 -36.42 -30.93
N ILE A 545 -7.04 -36.40 -31.47
CA ILE A 545 -7.88 -37.57 -31.68
C ILE A 545 -7.07 -38.66 -32.42
N ALA A 546 -6.96 -39.84 -31.80
CA ALA A 546 -6.25 -40.98 -32.37
C ALA A 546 -6.85 -41.39 -33.73
N ASP A 547 -5.99 -41.63 -34.72
CA ASP A 547 -6.39 -42.13 -36.05
C ASP A 547 -6.79 -43.60 -36.02
N THR A 548 -6.33 -44.35 -35.01
CA THR A 548 -6.81 -45.69 -34.71
C THR A 548 -6.84 -45.88 -33.21
N ARG A 549 -7.95 -46.43 -32.69
CA ARG A 549 -8.08 -46.85 -31.30
C ARG A 549 -8.55 -48.29 -31.27
N ILE A 550 -7.90 -49.10 -30.46
CA ILE A 550 -8.24 -50.50 -30.22
C ILE A 550 -8.46 -50.65 -28.73
N GLU A 551 -9.49 -51.39 -28.35
CA GLU A 551 -9.74 -51.81 -26.98
C GLU A 551 -9.82 -53.33 -26.94
N TYR A 552 -9.36 -53.90 -25.83
CA TYR A 552 -9.17 -55.34 -25.67
C TYR A 552 -10.00 -55.88 -24.50
N TYR A 553 -10.35 -57.15 -24.58
CA TYR A 553 -10.81 -57.95 -23.46
C TYR A 553 -9.61 -58.42 -22.60
N GLU A 554 -9.88 -58.86 -21.36
CA GLU A 554 -8.85 -59.41 -20.46
C GLU A 554 -8.13 -60.66 -21.02
N ASN A 555 -8.76 -61.38 -21.95
CA ASN A 555 -8.14 -62.52 -22.65
C ASN A 555 -7.22 -62.08 -23.84
N GLY A 556 -7.06 -60.78 -24.07
CA GLY A 556 -6.27 -60.21 -25.18
C GLY A 556 -6.98 -60.17 -26.54
N ALA A 557 -8.23 -60.63 -26.65
CA ALA A 557 -9.02 -60.47 -27.87
C ALA A 557 -9.42 -58.99 -28.06
N ILE A 558 -9.50 -58.53 -29.31
CA ILE A 558 -10.00 -57.18 -29.60
C ILE A 558 -11.49 -57.14 -29.27
N ARG A 559 -11.89 -56.17 -28.45
CA ARG A 559 -13.28 -55.84 -28.11
C ARG A 559 -13.86 -54.81 -29.05
N TRP A 560 -13.07 -53.78 -29.37
CA TRP A 560 -13.51 -52.65 -30.19
C TRP A 560 -12.35 -52.12 -31.03
N LEU A 561 -12.63 -51.79 -32.29
CA LEU A 561 -11.70 -51.22 -33.25
C LEU A 561 -12.33 -49.98 -33.88
N LEU A 562 -11.62 -48.87 -33.80
CA LEU A 562 -11.96 -47.58 -34.39
C LEU A 562 -10.83 -47.17 -35.35
N THR A 563 -11.17 -46.69 -36.55
CA THR A 563 -10.19 -46.23 -37.55
C THR A 563 -10.70 -45.02 -38.30
N ARG A 564 -9.94 -43.90 -38.28
CA ARG A 564 -10.26 -42.67 -39.01
C ARG A 564 -10.25 -42.94 -40.52
N THR A 565 -11.30 -42.51 -41.22
CA THR A 565 -11.44 -42.68 -42.67
C THR A 565 -11.24 -41.36 -43.41
N LEU A 566 -11.88 -40.28 -42.95
CA LEU A 566 -11.76 -38.94 -43.55
C LEU A 566 -12.17 -37.86 -42.54
N GLY A 567 -11.31 -36.87 -42.31
CA GLY A 567 -11.60 -35.79 -41.34
C GLY A 567 -11.94 -36.39 -39.97
N ASP A 568 -13.07 -36.03 -39.40
CA ASP A 568 -13.53 -36.52 -38.10
C ASP A 568 -14.51 -37.71 -38.22
N ILE A 569 -14.48 -38.43 -39.35
CA ILE A 569 -15.26 -39.64 -39.60
C ILE A 569 -14.38 -40.88 -39.39
N PHE A 570 -14.95 -41.90 -38.74
CA PHE A 570 -14.31 -43.14 -38.34
C PHE A 570 -15.18 -44.35 -38.71
N SER A 571 -14.56 -45.47 -39.07
CA SER A 571 -15.22 -46.78 -39.06
C SER A 571 -15.07 -47.40 -37.68
N SER A 572 -16.15 -47.94 -37.12
CA SER A 572 -16.16 -48.66 -35.84
C SER A 572 -16.54 -50.13 -36.05
N LYS A 573 -15.94 -51.02 -35.25
CA LYS A 573 -16.30 -52.44 -35.16
C LYS A 573 -16.22 -52.92 -33.72
N THR A 574 -17.30 -53.54 -33.24
CA THR A 574 -17.34 -54.26 -31.96
C THR A 574 -17.23 -55.76 -32.24
N LEU A 575 -16.40 -56.47 -31.48
CA LEU A 575 -16.15 -57.90 -31.66
C LEU A 575 -16.40 -58.67 -30.35
N SER A 576 -16.68 -59.96 -30.45
CA SER A 576 -16.80 -60.88 -29.31
C SER A 576 -15.42 -61.35 -28.82
N PRO A 577 -15.31 -61.95 -27.61
CA PRO A 577 -14.06 -62.53 -27.11
C PRO A 577 -13.45 -63.61 -28.00
N GLU A 578 -14.25 -64.22 -28.89
CA GLU A 578 -13.86 -65.22 -29.89
C GLU A 578 -13.50 -64.60 -31.26
N GLY A 579 -13.62 -63.28 -31.40
CA GLY A 579 -13.32 -62.53 -32.63
C GLY A 579 -14.47 -62.45 -33.65
N ALA A 580 -15.70 -62.85 -33.29
CA ALA A 580 -16.85 -62.64 -34.15
C ALA A 580 -17.24 -61.16 -34.17
N ILE A 581 -17.52 -60.59 -35.35
CA ILE A 581 -18.02 -59.21 -35.45
C ILE A 581 -19.45 -59.17 -34.88
N LEU A 582 -19.68 -58.32 -33.89
CA LEU A 582 -20.97 -58.12 -33.24
C LEU A 582 -21.69 -56.88 -33.78
N GLU A 583 -20.97 -55.79 -33.98
CA GLU A 583 -21.53 -54.52 -34.49
C GLU A 583 -20.51 -53.83 -35.41
N THR A 584 -20.99 -53.10 -36.41
CA THR A 584 -20.17 -52.23 -37.28
C THR A 584 -20.91 -50.94 -37.54
N GLY A 585 -20.21 -49.80 -37.48
CA GLY A 585 -20.81 -48.49 -37.74
C GLY A 585 -19.85 -47.50 -38.37
N THR A 586 -20.38 -46.31 -38.63
CA THR A 586 -19.60 -45.11 -38.94
C THR A 586 -19.83 -44.12 -37.82
N LEU A 587 -18.76 -43.65 -37.19
CA LEU A 587 -18.81 -42.66 -36.12
C LEU A 587 -18.28 -41.32 -36.63
N LYS A 588 -18.83 -40.22 -36.12
CA LYS A 588 -18.33 -38.87 -36.32
C LYS A 588 -18.17 -38.18 -34.98
N ILE A 589 -17.13 -37.38 -34.82
CA ILE A 589 -16.96 -36.57 -33.60
C ILE A 589 -17.83 -35.31 -33.70
N VAL A 590 -18.67 -35.12 -32.68
CA VAL A 590 -19.54 -33.97 -32.49
C VAL A 590 -19.45 -33.57 -31.02
N ASP A 591 -19.09 -32.32 -30.73
CA ASP A 591 -18.91 -31.77 -29.38
C ASP A 591 -18.08 -32.70 -28.45
N ASP A 592 -16.89 -33.09 -28.93
CA ASP A 592 -15.93 -34.00 -28.29
C ASP A 592 -16.46 -35.42 -27.97
N SER A 593 -17.60 -35.81 -28.54
CA SER A 593 -18.23 -37.13 -28.38
C SER A 593 -18.32 -37.89 -29.71
N TYR A 594 -18.21 -39.22 -29.66
CA TYR A 594 -18.45 -40.08 -30.83
C TYR A 594 -19.94 -40.30 -31.01
N THR A 595 -20.49 -39.85 -32.14
CA THR A 595 -21.89 -40.04 -32.54
C THR A 595 -21.97 -40.99 -33.74
N ASP A 596 -22.82 -42.01 -33.69
CA ASP A 596 -23.12 -42.86 -34.85
C ASP A 596 -23.79 -42.05 -35.97
N ILE A 597 -23.33 -42.25 -37.20
CA ILE A 597 -23.86 -41.65 -38.43
C ILE A 597 -23.90 -42.69 -39.55
N GLY A 598 -24.63 -42.42 -40.64
CA GLY A 598 -24.64 -43.30 -41.81
C GLY A 598 -25.20 -44.70 -41.50
N HIS A 599 -24.51 -45.75 -41.94
CA HIS A 599 -24.99 -47.14 -41.81
C HIS A 599 -24.34 -47.85 -40.62
N TRP A 600 -25.18 -48.40 -39.75
CA TRP A 600 -24.81 -49.24 -38.61
C TRP A 600 -25.49 -50.60 -38.73
N GLN A 601 -24.78 -51.67 -38.38
CA GLN A 601 -25.25 -53.05 -38.46
C GLN A 601 -24.89 -53.81 -37.18
N ARG A 602 -25.77 -54.72 -36.76
CA ARG A 602 -25.54 -55.68 -35.69
C ARG A 602 -25.75 -57.09 -36.18
N PHE A 603 -24.95 -58.01 -35.65
CA PHE A 603 -24.85 -59.40 -36.06
C PHE A 603 -25.25 -60.34 -34.92
N ASN A 604 -25.73 -61.53 -35.27
CA ASN A 604 -25.90 -62.65 -34.34
C ASN A 604 -24.60 -63.46 -34.16
N VAL A 605 -24.60 -64.44 -33.26
CA VAL A 605 -23.41 -65.28 -32.98
C VAL A 605 -23.02 -66.19 -34.17
N GLN A 606 -23.86 -66.28 -35.20
CA GLN A 606 -23.59 -66.98 -36.46
C GLN A 606 -23.04 -66.03 -37.56
N GLY A 607 -22.82 -64.75 -37.26
CA GLY A 607 -22.31 -63.76 -38.20
C GLY A 607 -23.34 -63.24 -39.21
N GLN A 608 -24.64 -63.49 -38.99
CA GLN A 608 -25.73 -62.96 -39.82
C GLN A 608 -26.23 -61.64 -39.22
N VAL A 609 -26.58 -60.68 -40.08
CA VAL A 609 -27.16 -59.40 -39.66
C VAL A 609 -28.51 -59.63 -38.97
N ASN A 610 -28.66 -59.19 -37.73
CA ASN A 610 -29.92 -59.23 -36.99
C ASN A 610 -30.60 -57.85 -36.87
N ARG A 611 -29.86 -56.75 -37.08
CA ARG A 611 -30.39 -55.39 -37.12
C ARG A 611 -29.55 -54.48 -38.01
N GLU A 612 -30.21 -53.58 -38.73
CA GLU A 612 -29.56 -52.49 -39.46
C GLU A 612 -30.22 -51.16 -39.15
N VAL A 613 -29.42 -50.11 -39.13
CA VAL A 613 -29.84 -48.74 -38.82
C VAL A 613 -29.17 -47.79 -39.81
N TRP A 614 -29.96 -46.85 -40.34
CA TRP A 614 -29.45 -45.73 -41.13
C TRP A 614 -29.73 -44.42 -40.40
N LEU A 615 -28.67 -43.62 -40.26
CA LEU A 615 -28.63 -42.34 -39.56
C LEU A 615 -28.16 -41.25 -40.54
N ASP A 616 -28.55 -40.00 -40.30
CA ASP A 616 -28.02 -38.85 -41.05
C ASP A 616 -26.66 -38.36 -40.51
N ASP A 617 -26.13 -37.30 -41.12
CA ASP A 617 -24.85 -36.67 -40.77
C ASP A 617 -24.82 -35.99 -39.38
N GLN A 618 -25.97 -35.94 -38.70
CA GLN A 618 -26.17 -35.47 -37.32
C GLN A 618 -26.49 -36.62 -36.34
N GLY A 619 -26.56 -37.87 -36.82
CA GLY A 619 -26.89 -39.04 -36.01
C GLY A 619 -28.39 -39.25 -35.76
N LEU A 620 -29.27 -38.53 -36.46
CA LEU A 620 -30.72 -38.71 -36.36
C LEU A 620 -31.15 -39.94 -37.17
N LEU A 621 -32.13 -40.67 -36.64
CA LEU A 621 -32.57 -41.96 -37.18
C LEU A 621 -33.43 -41.80 -38.45
N ILE A 622 -32.96 -42.34 -39.58
CA ILE A 622 -33.67 -42.34 -40.88
C ILE A 622 -34.49 -43.63 -41.06
N GLU A 623 -33.84 -44.79 -40.87
CA GLU A 623 -34.43 -46.11 -41.10
C GLU A 623 -33.89 -47.14 -40.10
N ASN A 624 -34.73 -48.08 -39.67
CA ASN A 624 -34.36 -49.18 -38.76
C ASN A 624 -34.98 -50.49 -39.26
N ARG A 625 -34.17 -51.55 -39.44
CA ARG A 625 -34.62 -52.88 -39.85
C ARG A 625 -34.21 -53.92 -38.82
N HIS A 626 -35.17 -54.69 -38.32
CA HIS A 626 -34.94 -55.84 -37.44
C HIS A 626 -35.17 -57.13 -38.21
N TYR A 627 -34.25 -58.08 -38.08
CA TYR A 627 -34.25 -59.36 -38.77
C TYR A 627 -34.47 -60.48 -37.74
N PHE A 628 -35.55 -61.23 -37.92
CA PHE A 628 -35.95 -62.35 -37.04
C PHE A 628 -35.69 -63.69 -37.73
N ASP A 629 -35.17 -64.65 -36.96
CA ASP A 629 -35.01 -66.03 -37.41
C ASP A 629 -36.35 -66.77 -37.52
N ALA A 630 -36.30 -67.98 -38.09
CA ALA A 630 -37.48 -68.83 -38.28
C ALA A 630 -38.17 -69.29 -36.96
N ASN A 631 -37.50 -69.13 -35.81
CA ASN A 631 -38.04 -69.45 -34.49
C ASN A 631 -38.68 -68.22 -33.82
N GLY A 632 -38.57 -67.03 -34.43
CA GLY A 632 -39.01 -65.76 -33.86
C GLY A 632 -38.01 -65.16 -32.85
N ASN A 633 -36.79 -65.67 -32.75
CA ASN A 633 -35.77 -65.12 -31.86
C ASN A 633 -35.18 -63.84 -32.47
N GLY A 634 -35.58 -62.70 -31.91
CA GLY A 634 -35.02 -61.37 -32.17
C GLY A 634 -35.41 -60.43 -31.04
N SER A 635 -34.70 -59.32 -30.84
CA SER A 635 -35.03 -58.39 -29.76
C SER A 635 -36.28 -57.58 -30.11
N GLU A 636 -37.35 -57.73 -29.34
CA GLU A 636 -38.56 -56.92 -29.47
C GLU A 636 -38.35 -55.47 -28.96
N SER A 637 -37.61 -54.65 -29.71
CA SER A 637 -37.66 -53.19 -29.55
C SER A 637 -38.60 -52.60 -30.61
N THR A 638 -39.86 -52.41 -30.23
CA THR A 638 -41.01 -52.14 -31.13
C THR A 638 -41.24 -50.66 -31.47
N LEU A 639 -40.27 -49.77 -31.26
CA LEU A 639 -40.44 -48.32 -31.42
C LEU A 639 -39.53 -47.72 -32.50
N GLY A 640 -40.17 -47.21 -33.56
CA GLY A 640 -39.57 -46.44 -34.65
C GLY A 640 -39.71 -44.94 -34.43
N ILE A 641 -39.25 -44.46 -33.29
CA ILE A 641 -39.18 -43.02 -32.94
C ILE A 641 -37.74 -42.66 -32.60
N ASP A 642 -37.29 -41.52 -33.11
CA ASP A 642 -35.98 -40.96 -32.77
C ASP A 642 -36.00 -40.25 -31.40
N GLN A 643 -34.85 -39.76 -30.94
CA GLN A 643 -34.74 -39.07 -29.65
C GLN A 643 -35.51 -37.74 -29.59
N ALA A 644 -35.92 -37.18 -30.73
CA ALA A 644 -36.73 -35.96 -30.82
C ALA A 644 -38.24 -36.26 -30.96
N GLY A 645 -38.66 -37.53 -30.90
CA GLY A 645 -40.04 -37.95 -31.14
C GLY A 645 -40.45 -37.82 -32.61
N LYS A 646 -39.49 -37.62 -33.52
CA LYS A 646 -39.69 -37.67 -34.96
C LYS A 646 -39.67 -39.13 -35.42
N ALA A 647 -40.07 -39.29 -36.67
CA ALA A 647 -40.99 -40.33 -37.04
C ALA A 647 -40.35 -41.14 -38.18
N VAL A 648 -40.07 -42.42 -37.95
CA VAL A 648 -39.01 -43.17 -38.67
C VAL A 648 -39.57 -44.36 -39.46
N LEU A 649 -38.99 -44.66 -40.62
CA LEU A 649 -39.23 -45.91 -41.34
C LEU A 649 -38.66 -47.10 -40.54
N SER A 650 -39.55 -47.91 -39.97
CA SER A 650 -39.19 -49.09 -39.18
C SER A 650 -39.77 -50.37 -39.80
N TYR A 651 -38.94 -51.40 -39.89
CA TYR A 651 -39.31 -52.71 -40.46
C TYR A 651 -38.96 -53.86 -39.51
N GLN A 652 -39.85 -54.86 -39.46
CA GLN A 652 -39.55 -56.20 -38.94
C GLN A 652 -39.63 -57.19 -40.11
N LEU A 653 -38.57 -57.96 -40.31
CA LEU A 653 -38.41 -58.88 -41.43
C LEU A 653 -38.15 -60.29 -40.89
N LYS A 654 -38.92 -61.28 -41.36
CA LYS A 654 -38.84 -62.68 -40.91
C LYS A 654 -38.27 -63.58 -42.00
N PHE A 655 -37.28 -64.40 -41.65
CA PHE A 655 -36.55 -65.25 -42.60
C PHE A 655 -36.66 -66.73 -42.25
N ASP A 656 -36.85 -67.56 -43.27
CA ASP A 656 -36.92 -69.02 -43.11
C ASP A 656 -35.52 -69.61 -42.87
N PRO A 657 -35.40 -70.92 -42.53
CA PRO A 657 -34.10 -71.56 -42.29
C PRO A 657 -33.14 -71.58 -43.49
N THR A 658 -33.59 -71.17 -44.68
CA THR A 658 -32.76 -71.00 -45.89
C THR A 658 -32.38 -69.54 -46.17
N SER A 659 -32.64 -68.65 -45.22
CA SER A 659 -32.44 -67.19 -45.33
C SER A 659 -33.33 -66.53 -46.38
N LYS A 660 -34.53 -67.09 -46.65
CA LYS A 660 -35.52 -66.48 -47.54
C LYS A 660 -36.52 -65.65 -46.72
N LEU A 661 -36.71 -64.39 -47.09
CA LEU A 661 -37.72 -63.51 -46.47
C LEU A 661 -39.12 -64.07 -46.73
N TYR A 662 -39.88 -64.32 -45.66
CA TYR A 662 -41.24 -64.86 -45.72
C TYR A 662 -42.29 -64.01 -45.00
N GLY A 663 -41.90 -63.01 -44.23
CA GLY A 663 -42.84 -62.11 -43.56
C GLY A 663 -42.26 -60.71 -43.33
N MET A 664 -43.11 -59.69 -43.44
CA MET A 664 -42.74 -58.29 -43.23
C MET A 664 -43.80 -57.58 -42.38
N LYS A 665 -43.34 -56.70 -41.49
CA LYS A 665 -44.12 -55.59 -40.94
C LYS A 665 -43.37 -54.29 -41.22
N ARG A 666 -44.08 -53.25 -41.68
CA ARG A 666 -43.58 -51.86 -41.72
C ARG A 666 -44.46 -51.02 -40.81
N TYR A 667 -43.85 -50.10 -40.09
CA TYR A 667 -44.54 -49.19 -39.18
C TYR A 667 -44.66 -47.80 -39.80
N HIS A 668 -45.71 -47.09 -39.43
CA HIS A 668 -45.87 -45.67 -39.69
C HIS A 668 -44.84 -44.89 -38.88
N PRO A 669 -44.49 -43.69 -39.34
CA PRO A 669 -43.55 -42.83 -38.63
C PRO A 669 -43.90 -42.61 -37.14
N ASN A 670 -45.19 -42.61 -36.78
CA ASN A 670 -45.67 -42.45 -35.40
C ASN A 670 -45.69 -43.74 -34.55
N GLY A 671 -45.12 -44.83 -35.04
CA GLY A 671 -45.01 -46.11 -34.33
C GLY A 671 -46.22 -47.05 -34.45
N HIS A 672 -47.34 -46.61 -35.03
CA HIS A 672 -48.43 -47.53 -35.38
C HIS A 672 -48.00 -48.47 -36.53
N LEU A 673 -48.59 -49.65 -36.63
CA LEU A 673 -48.36 -50.54 -37.76
C LEU A 673 -48.87 -49.86 -39.05
N ALA A 674 -48.15 -49.97 -40.17
CA ALA A 674 -48.55 -49.42 -41.47
C ALA A 674 -48.94 -50.50 -42.47
N GLU A 675 -48.18 -51.59 -42.51
CA GLU A 675 -48.50 -52.79 -43.28
C GLU A 675 -47.90 -54.04 -42.62
N GLU A 676 -48.60 -55.17 -42.73
CA GLU A 676 -48.05 -56.49 -42.41
C GLU A 676 -48.54 -57.54 -43.41
N GLY A 677 -47.72 -58.56 -43.64
CA GLY A 677 -48.11 -59.72 -44.43
C GLY A 677 -47.00 -60.73 -44.61
N ASN A 678 -47.34 -61.87 -45.20
CA ASN A 678 -46.36 -62.87 -45.60
C ASN A 678 -45.96 -62.66 -47.07
N LEU A 679 -44.69 -62.92 -47.38
CA LEU A 679 -44.11 -62.77 -48.70
C LEU A 679 -43.67 -64.14 -49.22
N ASN A 680 -43.80 -64.34 -50.53
CA ASN A 680 -43.08 -65.41 -51.22
C ASN A 680 -42.19 -64.78 -52.28
N ILE A 681 -41.04 -65.42 -52.51
CA ILE A 681 -40.04 -64.98 -53.48
C ILE A 681 -39.86 -66.12 -54.48
N GLN A 682 -40.07 -65.82 -55.75
CA GLN A 682 -39.81 -66.75 -56.85
C GLN A 682 -38.85 -66.07 -57.84
N GLY A 683 -37.62 -66.59 -57.95
CA GLY A 683 -36.57 -65.93 -58.70
C GLY A 683 -36.21 -64.56 -58.08
N GLN A 684 -36.34 -63.49 -58.87
CA GLN A 684 -36.14 -62.11 -58.41
C GLN A 684 -37.44 -61.39 -58.01
N GLU A 685 -38.60 -61.98 -58.27
CA GLU A 685 -39.90 -61.35 -57.99
C GLU A 685 -40.37 -61.65 -56.56
N LYS A 686 -40.95 -60.62 -55.92
CA LYS A 686 -41.53 -60.68 -54.58
C LYS A 686 -43.02 -60.39 -54.68
N PHE A 687 -43.84 -61.22 -54.06
CA PHE A 687 -45.29 -61.03 -54.00
C PHE A 687 -45.83 -61.44 -52.63
N TRP A 688 -46.95 -60.82 -52.26
CA TRP A 688 -47.68 -61.16 -51.04
C TRP A 688 -48.33 -62.54 -51.15
N VAL A 689 -48.42 -63.28 -50.04
CA VAL A 689 -49.10 -64.57 -49.94
C VAL A 689 -49.88 -64.64 -48.63
N GLY A 690 -51.06 -65.26 -48.64
CA GLY A 690 -51.96 -65.20 -47.50
C GLY A 690 -52.50 -63.77 -47.29
N ILE A 691 -52.61 -63.32 -46.05
CA ILE A 691 -53.19 -62.00 -45.72
C ILE A 691 -52.10 -60.92 -45.76
N HIS A 692 -52.42 -59.80 -46.42
CA HIS A 692 -51.67 -58.54 -46.43
C HIS A 692 -52.60 -57.43 -45.95
N ASN A 693 -52.26 -56.84 -44.81
CA ASN A 693 -53.00 -55.75 -44.19
C ASN A 693 -52.25 -54.44 -44.37
N GLN A 694 -52.97 -53.35 -44.65
CA GLN A 694 -52.48 -51.98 -44.55
C GLN A 694 -53.36 -51.19 -43.57
N TYR A 695 -52.74 -50.27 -42.85
CA TYR A 695 -53.34 -49.48 -41.79
C TYR A 695 -53.13 -47.99 -42.03
N ASP A 696 -53.98 -47.14 -41.46
CA ASP A 696 -53.78 -45.69 -41.42
C ASP A 696 -52.85 -45.26 -40.26
N GLU A 697 -52.55 -43.96 -40.20
CA GLU A 697 -51.72 -43.38 -39.15
C GLU A 697 -52.36 -43.46 -37.75
N GLN A 698 -53.65 -43.79 -37.64
CA GLN A 698 -54.34 -44.05 -36.37
C GLN A 698 -54.30 -45.54 -35.97
N GLY A 699 -53.61 -46.38 -36.76
CA GLY A 699 -53.52 -47.82 -36.54
C GLY A 699 -54.80 -48.58 -36.90
N GLN A 700 -55.75 -47.95 -37.61
CA GLN A 700 -56.97 -48.61 -38.06
C GLN A 700 -56.73 -49.32 -39.39
N LEU A 701 -57.33 -50.50 -39.57
CA LEU A 701 -57.20 -51.30 -40.79
C LEU A 701 -57.86 -50.56 -41.96
N LYS A 702 -57.05 -50.19 -42.96
CA LYS A 702 -57.46 -49.45 -44.16
C LYS A 702 -57.73 -50.39 -45.34
N LEU A 703 -56.96 -51.47 -45.45
CA LEU A 703 -57.05 -52.46 -46.52
C LEU A 703 -56.61 -53.83 -45.99
N SER A 704 -57.29 -54.89 -46.40
CA SER A 704 -56.92 -56.29 -46.10
C SER A 704 -57.12 -57.10 -47.36
N GLU A 705 -56.02 -57.40 -48.05
CA GLU A 705 -55.99 -58.20 -49.26
C GLU A 705 -55.60 -59.64 -48.90
N THR A 706 -56.10 -60.61 -49.67
CA THR A 706 -55.72 -62.02 -49.53
C THR A 706 -55.16 -62.51 -50.85
N TYR A 707 -54.01 -63.17 -50.81
CA TYR A 707 -53.30 -63.65 -51.98
C TYR A 707 -53.11 -65.17 -51.91
N THR A 708 -53.17 -65.83 -53.06
CA THR A 708 -52.81 -67.25 -53.17
C THR A 708 -51.32 -67.46 -52.88
N MET A 709 -50.89 -68.71 -52.64
CA MET A 709 -49.46 -69.04 -52.50
C MET A 709 -48.62 -68.77 -53.77
N ALA A 710 -49.29 -68.51 -54.90
CA ALA A 710 -48.70 -68.11 -56.19
C ALA A 710 -48.66 -66.58 -56.39
N GLY A 711 -49.17 -65.78 -55.44
CA GLY A 711 -49.13 -64.31 -55.51
C GLY A 711 -50.32 -63.65 -56.20
N GLU A 712 -51.33 -64.42 -56.60
CA GLU A 712 -52.52 -63.88 -57.26
C GLU A 712 -53.51 -63.33 -56.21
N PRO A 713 -54.04 -62.10 -56.38
CA PRO A 713 -55.02 -61.53 -55.46
C PRO A 713 -56.35 -62.29 -55.55
N ILE A 714 -56.93 -62.60 -54.40
CA ILE A 714 -58.26 -63.20 -54.26
C ILE A 714 -59.26 -62.05 -54.11
N GLU A 715 -60.07 -61.79 -55.15
CA GLU A 715 -61.13 -60.79 -55.08
C GLU A 715 -62.22 -61.21 -54.08
N HIS A 716 -62.32 -60.48 -52.97
CA HIS A 716 -63.39 -60.64 -51.99
C HIS A 716 -64.70 -60.05 -52.52
N THR A 717 -65.48 -60.85 -53.25
CA THR A 717 -66.89 -60.51 -53.48
C THR A 717 -67.72 -60.81 -52.23
N THR A 718 -68.15 -59.76 -51.50
CA THR A 718 -69.57 -59.51 -51.14
C THR A 718 -69.75 -58.47 -50.01
N ASN A 719 -70.88 -57.76 -50.06
CA ASN A 719 -71.48 -57.12 -48.89
C ASN A 719 -71.92 -58.19 -47.87
N SER A 720 -71.13 -58.49 -46.84
CA SER A 720 -71.61 -58.76 -45.47
C SER A 720 -70.46 -59.05 -44.50
N SER A 721 -70.70 -58.79 -43.21
CA SER A 721 -69.73 -58.87 -42.13
C SER A 721 -69.47 -60.30 -41.63
N SER A 722 -68.84 -61.14 -42.46
CA SER A 722 -68.32 -62.45 -42.05
C SER A 722 -67.23 -62.95 -43.00
N ILE A 723 -66.00 -63.12 -42.51
CA ILE A 723 -64.94 -63.84 -43.22
C ILE A 723 -65.12 -65.34 -42.93
N MET A 724 -65.29 -66.15 -43.98
CA MET A 724 -65.13 -67.61 -43.86
C MET A 724 -63.66 -67.99 -44.07
N PHE A 725 -63.12 -68.81 -43.17
CA PHE A 725 -61.88 -69.54 -43.40
C PHE A 725 -62.17 -70.82 -44.20
N ASN A 726 -61.22 -71.19 -45.06
CA ASN A 726 -61.11 -72.50 -45.70
C ASN A 726 -59.64 -72.91 -45.72
#